data_AF-A0A929D8L3-F1
#
_entry.id   AF-A0A929D8L3-F1
#
_cell.length_a   1.000
_cell.length_b   1.000
_cell.length_c   1.000
_cell.angle_alpha   90.00
_cell.angle_beta   90.00
_cell.angle_gamma   90.00
#
_symmetry.space_group_name_H-M   'P 1'
#
loop_
_entity.id
_entity.type
_entity.pdbx_description
1 polymer ?
#
loop_
_entity_poly.entity_id
_entity_poly.type
_entity_poly.pdbx_seq_one_letter_code
_entity_poly.pdbx_strand_id
1 'polypeptide(L)'
;TGYVCTHLCQVRCTRNNYDEPVAIRALKRFATERGEVALKPAEKTKYRVAVIGSGPSGLAAAYFLALNGIQVTVYEAKDKAGGMLSIAPAFRLPESVVQADIERIEKLGVKVELSHPITAPPERLLNEGFDAVYIAPGFQRGARLGIEGEEGQGVYQALDFLERASRGERADLGNRILVIGGGNTAMDAARTSIRLTPPLSPPQGGGRVTVVYRRSRREMPATEEEVEELLAEGVLLKELVSPTRIILKEGRVTGLECVRNELGEAGPDGRRKPVSVEGSEFQIEADAIIVAIGQRPDVSFLDRSSISLRKNGTIVVDPQTGLAGADRVYAGGDAVRGPATIVEACADGRRAAEAICHQLGVGFDLPAVQLPVLREEEIVQMKHVRAGKMAQQKGALLPPDQRGGFDLVEATLTEEAALAEAARCMQCSTLCDKCVEVCPNRANYTFAVLPVSLTLPVVSCQEGRLAVSGEQVFTVEQTRQIIHVDDFCNECGNCATFCVHDGKPYLDKPRLFLEESDFKQEDDNAFYVERDERGWSIRRREGGKESRLSVESGVLSLPVLSVAEGSKGSTGGIGFENELLTMAISSDWRVETMELKEEFEGSFSLLGPAEMHVILQAIIRHLSFLPIACTGLKERGVPGQRAERDENR
;
A
#
# COMPACT_ATOMS: atom_id res chain seq x y z
N THR A 1 -13.82 -5.61 0.67
CA THR A 1 -12.41 -6.00 0.89
C THR A 1 -12.08 -6.42 2.33
N GLY A 2 -12.81 -5.98 3.36
CA GLY A 2 -12.59 -6.45 4.75
C GLY A 2 -12.81 -7.96 4.96
N TYR A 3 -13.49 -8.65 4.04
CA TYR A 3 -13.80 -10.07 4.12
C TYR A 3 -12.76 -10.99 3.44
N VAL A 4 -12.27 -10.60 2.26
CA VAL A 4 -11.55 -11.51 1.34
C VAL A 4 -10.18 -10.99 0.90
N CYS A 5 -9.71 -9.88 1.46
CA CYS A 5 -8.37 -9.37 1.14
C CYS A 5 -7.28 -10.28 1.72
N THR A 6 -6.19 -10.46 0.96
CA THR A 6 -4.97 -11.16 1.36
C THR A 6 -4.09 -10.37 2.34
N HIS A 7 -4.58 -9.23 2.84
CA HIS A 7 -4.03 -8.44 3.95
C HIS A 7 -2.52 -8.13 3.84
N LEU A 8 -2.00 -7.87 2.63
CA LEU A 8 -0.59 -7.51 2.39
C LEU A 8 -0.11 -6.30 3.22
N CYS A 9 -1.01 -5.38 3.58
CA CYS A 9 -0.72 -4.28 4.49
C CYS A 9 -0.22 -4.73 5.87
N GLN A 10 -0.62 -5.92 6.34
CA GLN A 10 -0.18 -6.48 7.62
C GLN A 10 1.27 -6.96 7.57
N VAL A 11 1.79 -7.36 6.40
CA VAL A 11 3.19 -7.81 6.25
C VAL A 11 4.19 -6.69 6.50
N ARG A 12 3.82 -5.44 6.16
CA ARG A 12 4.65 -4.26 6.40
C ARG A 12 4.29 -3.50 7.69
N CYS A 13 3.40 -4.06 8.52
CA CYS A 13 3.07 -3.44 9.79
C CYS A 13 4.30 -3.42 10.69
N THR A 14 4.69 -2.24 11.20
CA THR A 14 5.86 -2.11 12.08
C THR A 14 5.77 -2.89 13.39
N ARG A 15 4.58 -3.39 13.75
CA ARG A 15 4.42 -4.31 14.89
C ARG A 15 5.06 -5.67 14.66
N ASN A 16 5.25 -6.12 13.42
CA ASN A 16 5.90 -7.40 13.12
C ASN A 16 7.32 -7.50 13.71
N ASN A 17 7.96 -6.36 13.98
CA ASN A 17 9.26 -6.30 14.62
C ASN A 17 9.22 -6.47 16.16
N TYR A 18 8.03 -6.58 16.76
CA TYR A 18 7.80 -6.72 18.22
C TYR A 18 6.98 -7.98 18.55
N ASP A 19 5.83 -8.12 17.88
CA ASP A 19 4.82 -9.15 18.09
C ASP A 19 4.02 -9.42 16.80
N GLU A 20 2.69 -9.53 16.88
CA GLU A 20 1.79 -9.75 15.75
C GLU A 20 1.35 -8.42 15.10
N PRO A 21 1.10 -8.37 13.78
CA PRO A 21 0.64 -7.14 13.13
C PRO A 21 -0.69 -6.67 13.73
N VAL A 22 -1.05 -5.41 13.47
CA VAL A 22 -2.44 -4.98 13.66
C VAL A 22 -3.32 -5.77 12.68
N ALA A 23 -4.48 -6.27 13.13
CA ALA A 23 -5.47 -6.96 12.31
C ALA A 23 -6.23 -5.97 11.40
N ILE A 24 -5.50 -5.32 10.50
CA ILE A 24 -6.00 -4.24 9.62
C ILE A 24 -7.20 -4.73 8.79
N ARG A 25 -7.21 -5.99 8.34
CA ARG A 25 -8.36 -6.55 7.60
C ARG A 25 -9.62 -6.61 8.47
N ALA A 26 -9.49 -7.11 9.70
CA ALA A 26 -10.58 -7.24 10.65
C ALA A 26 -11.10 -5.87 11.11
N LEU A 27 -10.22 -4.91 11.41
CA LEU A 27 -10.59 -3.53 11.72
C LEU A 27 -11.31 -2.85 10.55
N LYS A 28 -10.82 -3.04 9.33
CA LYS A 28 -11.48 -2.52 8.12
C LYS A 28 -12.89 -3.08 7.98
N ARG A 29 -13.07 -4.38 8.23
CA ARG A 29 -14.38 -5.03 8.19
C ARG A 29 -15.32 -4.43 9.24
N PHE A 30 -14.87 -4.35 10.50
CA PHE A 30 -15.63 -3.72 11.58
C PHE A 30 -16.06 -2.29 11.22
N ALA A 31 -15.13 -1.46 10.76
CA ALA A 31 -15.42 -0.08 10.37
C ALA A 31 -16.40 0.02 9.19
N THR A 32 -16.35 -0.93 8.24
CA THR A 32 -17.26 -0.95 7.08
C THR A 32 -18.68 -1.34 7.49
N GLU A 33 -18.83 -2.25 8.45
CA GLU A 33 -20.15 -2.73 8.90
C GLU A 33 -20.84 -1.78 9.89
N ARG A 34 -20.05 -1.04 10.68
CA ARG A 34 -20.56 -0.13 11.73
C ARG A 34 -20.55 1.33 11.32
N GLY A 35 -19.73 1.70 10.34
CA GLY A 35 -19.57 3.07 9.88
C GLY A 35 -20.54 3.43 8.76
N GLU A 36 -20.90 4.71 8.70
CA GLU A 36 -21.69 5.30 7.63
C GLU A 36 -20.88 6.38 6.92
N VAL A 37 -21.03 6.48 5.59
CA VAL A 37 -20.40 7.53 4.79
C VAL A 37 -21.47 8.13 3.88
N ALA A 38 -21.70 9.43 4.03
CA ALA A 38 -22.47 10.19 3.06
C ALA A 38 -21.56 10.61 1.90
N LEU A 39 -21.81 10.05 0.72
CA LEU A 39 -21.12 10.48 -0.50
C LEU A 39 -21.85 11.69 -1.07
N LYS A 40 -21.13 12.79 -1.28
CA LYS A 40 -21.64 13.94 -2.01
C LYS A 40 -21.15 13.84 -3.46
N PRO A 41 -22.00 13.49 -4.44
CA PRO A 41 -21.59 13.46 -5.84
C PRO A 41 -21.25 14.88 -6.32
N ALA A 42 -20.24 15.00 -7.18
CA ALA A 42 -19.98 16.25 -7.89
C ALA A 42 -21.13 16.58 -8.87
N GLU A 43 -21.17 17.83 -9.34
CA GLU A 43 -22.12 18.23 -10.37
C GLU A 43 -21.91 17.42 -11.65
N LYS A 44 -23.01 16.99 -12.27
CA LYS A 44 -22.94 16.16 -13.48
C LYS A 44 -22.32 16.97 -14.62
N THR A 45 -21.24 16.42 -15.17
CA THR A 45 -20.62 16.90 -16.41
C THR A 45 -21.41 16.41 -17.62
N LYS A 46 -21.11 16.97 -18.79
CA LYS A 46 -21.66 16.50 -20.08
C LYS A 46 -21.08 15.16 -20.54
N TYR A 47 -19.97 14.72 -19.97
CA TYR A 47 -19.19 13.60 -20.47
C TYR A 47 -19.78 12.25 -20.06
N ARG A 48 -19.71 11.29 -20.98
CA ARG A 48 -20.25 9.94 -20.85
C ARG A 48 -19.13 8.91 -20.99
N VAL A 49 -19.05 7.98 -20.05
CA VAL A 49 -18.05 6.90 -20.08
C VAL A 49 -18.74 5.54 -20.00
N ALA A 50 -18.34 4.63 -20.88
CA ALA A 50 -18.78 3.24 -20.84
C ALA A 50 -17.74 2.38 -20.10
N VAL A 51 -18.20 1.51 -19.23
CA VAL A 51 -17.37 0.53 -18.50
C VAL A 51 -17.83 -0.87 -18.89
N ILE A 52 -16.92 -1.72 -19.38
CA ILE A 52 -17.22 -3.10 -19.76
C ILE A 52 -16.78 -4.03 -18.62
N GLY A 53 -17.76 -4.64 -17.95
CA GLY A 53 -17.56 -5.56 -16.82
C GLY A 53 -17.81 -4.90 -15.46
N SER A 54 -18.60 -5.58 -14.62
CA SER A 54 -18.95 -5.12 -13.26
C SER A 54 -18.11 -5.77 -12.15
N GLY A 55 -16.92 -6.26 -12.48
CA GLY A 55 -15.96 -6.73 -11.48
C GLY A 55 -15.36 -5.60 -10.64
N PRO A 56 -14.49 -5.91 -9.66
CA PRO A 56 -13.88 -4.92 -8.77
C PRO A 56 -13.22 -3.74 -9.50
N SER A 57 -12.58 -3.99 -10.64
CA SER A 57 -11.93 -2.94 -11.42
C SER A 57 -12.92 -2.01 -12.11
N GLY A 58 -13.95 -2.56 -12.77
CA GLY A 58 -14.98 -1.77 -13.43
C GLY A 58 -15.82 -0.96 -12.44
N LEU A 59 -16.22 -1.57 -11.32
CA LEU A 59 -16.94 -0.88 -10.25
C LEU A 59 -16.10 0.23 -9.61
N ALA A 60 -14.80 0.02 -9.40
CA ALA A 60 -13.92 1.07 -8.89
C ALA A 60 -13.78 2.24 -9.89
N ALA A 61 -13.59 1.96 -11.18
CA ALA A 61 -13.56 3.00 -12.20
C ALA A 61 -14.87 3.79 -12.23
N ALA A 62 -16.02 3.10 -12.24
CA ALA A 62 -17.33 3.71 -12.23
C ALA A 62 -17.55 4.60 -10.99
N TYR A 63 -17.14 4.12 -9.82
CA TYR A 63 -17.20 4.88 -8.57
C TYR A 63 -16.41 6.19 -8.66
N PHE A 64 -15.14 6.16 -9.04
CA PHE A 64 -14.29 7.35 -9.07
C PHE A 64 -14.67 8.33 -10.19
N LEU A 65 -15.11 7.83 -11.34
CA LEU A 65 -15.65 8.68 -12.42
C LEU A 65 -16.94 9.39 -11.99
N ALA A 66 -17.90 8.65 -11.42
CA ALA A 66 -19.17 9.22 -10.98
C ALA A 66 -19.01 10.19 -9.81
N LEU A 67 -18.06 9.93 -8.90
CA LEU A 67 -17.73 10.85 -7.81
C LEU A 67 -17.30 12.23 -8.35
N ASN A 68 -16.61 12.25 -9.50
CA ASN A 68 -16.15 13.46 -10.20
C ASN A 68 -17.14 13.97 -11.27
N GLY A 69 -18.41 13.52 -11.21
CA GLY A 69 -19.49 14.07 -12.03
C GLY A 69 -19.56 13.50 -13.45
N ILE A 70 -18.76 12.49 -13.80
CA ILE A 70 -18.84 11.83 -15.11
C ILE A 70 -20.05 10.87 -15.12
N GLN A 71 -20.80 10.88 -16.21
CA GLN A 71 -21.95 9.98 -16.39
C GLN A 71 -21.46 8.61 -16.84
N VAL A 72 -21.64 7.59 -16.00
CA VAL A 72 -21.11 6.24 -16.26
C VAL A 72 -22.23 5.24 -16.56
N THR A 73 -22.02 4.41 -17.59
CA THR A 73 -22.81 3.19 -17.84
C THR A 73 -21.90 1.98 -17.80
N VAL A 74 -22.20 1.03 -16.90
CA VAL A 74 -21.50 -0.25 -16.76
C VAL A 74 -22.29 -1.30 -17.52
N TYR A 75 -21.64 -2.02 -18.44
CA TYR A 75 -22.19 -3.15 -19.17
C TYR A 75 -21.68 -4.46 -18.56
N GLU A 76 -22.58 -5.27 -18.02
CA GLU A 76 -22.29 -6.58 -17.45
C GLU A 76 -22.89 -7.68 -18.33
N ALA A 77 -22.06 -8.67 -18.68
CA ALA A 77 -22.48 -9.77 -19.54
C ALA A 77 -23.48 -10.70 -18.83
N LYS A 78 -23.34 -10.86 -17.52
CA LYS A 78 -24.18 -11.74 -16.69
C LYS A 78 -25.43 -11.02 -16.18
N ASP A 79 -26.35 -11.80 -15.64
CA ASP A 79 -27.59 -11.35 -15.00
C ASP A 79 -27.39 -10.76 -13.60
N LYS A 80 -26.14 -10.67 -13.12
CA LYS A 80 -25.78 -10.18 -11.79
C LYS A 80 -24.45 -9.44 -11.82
N ALA A 81 -24.38 -8.32 -11.08
CA ALA A 81 -23.17 -7.52 -10.96
C ALA A 81 -22.21 -8.02 -9.86
N GLY A 82 -20.96 -7.57 -9.93
CA GLY A 82 -19.91 -7.85 -8.93
C GLY A 82 -18.78 -8.75 -9.44
N GLY A 83 -18.90 -9.28 -10.67
CA GLY A 83 -17.89 -10.14 -11.28
C GLY A 83 -17.49 -11.31 -10.35
N MET A 84 -16.18 -11.52 -10.16
CA MET A 84 -15.66 -12.60 -9.31
C MET A 84 -16.10 -12.52 -7.83
N LEU A 85 -16.53 -11.35 -7.34
CA LEU A 85 -17.06 -11.22 -5.97
C LEU A 85 -18.42 -11.92 -5.82
N SER A 86 -19.21 -11.97 -6.89
CA SER A 86 -20.56 -12.56 -6.87
C SER A 86 -20.56 -14.08 -6.79
N ILE A 87 -19.46 -14.73 -7.16
CA ILE A 87 -19.28 -16.19 -7.12
C ILE A 87 -18.45 -16.65 -5.91
N ALA A 88 -17.94 -15.72 -5.10
CA ALA A 88 -17.23 -16.06 -3.89
C ALA A 88 -18.18 -16.76 -2.90
N PRO A 89 -17.74 -17.81 -2.18
CA PRO A 89 -18.63 -18.50 -1.26
C PRO A 89 -19.13 -17.60 -0.13
N ALA A 90 -20.42 -17.68 0.19
CA ALA A 90 -21.06 -16.85 1.22
C ALA A 90 -20.46 -17.01 2.62
N PHE A 91 -19.87 -18.18 2.91
CA PHE A 91 -19.16 -18.44 4.16
C PHE A 91 -17.85 -17.63 4.31
N ARG A 92 -17.41 -16.94 3.26
CA ARG A 92 -16.29 -15.98 3.25
C ARG A 92 -16.73 -14.57 2.90
N LEU A 93 -17.63 -14.42 1.92
CA LEU A 93 -18.12 -13.13 1.45
C LEU A 93 -19.63 -13.19 1.23
N PRO A 94 -20.44 -12.68 2.17
CA PRO A 94 -21.89 -12.65 2.00
C PRO A 94 -22.29 -11.81 0.79
N GLU A 95 -23.28 -12.29 0.02
CA GLU A 95 -23.79 -11.59 -1.15
C GLU A 95 -24.32 -10.18 -0.82
N SER A 96 -24.99 -10.03 0.32
CA SER A 96 -25.53 -8.76 0.78
C SER A 96 -24.46 -7.68 0.93
N VAL A 97 -23.23 -8.05 1.26
CA VAL A 97 -22.10 -7.11 1.38
C VAL A 97 -21.69 -6.59 0.00
N VAL A 98 -21.63 -7.47 -1.01
CA VAL A 98 -21.31 -7.08 -2.39
C VAL A 98 -22.42 -6.20 -2.96
N GLN A 99 -23.68 -6.57 -2.70
CA GLN A 99 -24.84 -5.80 -3.15
C GLN A 99 -24.85 -4.38 -2.54
N ALA A 100 -24.55 -4.25 -1.24
CA ALA A 100 -24.45 -2.94 -0.59
C ALA A 100 -23.34 -2.05 -1.20
N ASP A 101 -22.21 -2.62 -1.63
CA ASP A 101 -21.17 -1.89 -2.36
C ASP A 101 -21.68 -1.38 -3.72
N ILE A 102 -22.40 -2.22 -4.47
CA ILE A 102 -22.97 -1.88 -5.78
C ILE A 102 -24.03 -0.78 -5.64
N GLU A 103 -24.94 -0.91 -4.68
CA GLU A 103 -25.98 0.09 -4.42
C GLU A 103 -25.41 1.46 -4.06
N ARG A 104 -24.26 1.51 -3.35
CA ARG A 104 -23.56 2.77 -3.08
C ARG A 104 -23.05 3.44 -4.36
N ILE A 105 -22.59 2.65 -5.33
CA ILE A 105 -22.12 3.13 -6.63
C ILE A 105 -23.31 3.60 -7.48
N GLU A 106 -24.41 2.84 -7.50
CA GLU A 106 -25.64 3.23 -8.20
C GLU A 106 -26.26 4.53 -7.63
N LYS A 107 -26.17 4.75 -6.31
CA LYS A 107 -26.59 6.00 -5.65
C LYS A 107 -25.81 7.24 -6.12
N LEU A 108 -24.62 7.07 -6.70
CA LEU A 108 -23.89 8.16 -7.38
C LEU A 108 -24.43 8.47 -8.78
N GLY A 109 -25.42 7.71 -9.26
CA GLY A 109 -26.02 7.85 -10.59
C GLY A 109 -25.38 6.99 -11.66
N VAL A 110 -24.55 6.01 -11.29
CA VAL A 110 -24.02 5.00 -12.22
C VAL A 110 -25.15 4.09 -12.67
N LYS A 111 -25.26 3.88 -13.99
CA LYS A 111 -26.21 2.91 -14.56
C LYS A 111 -25.52 1.57 -14.76
N VAL A 112 -26.12 0.47 -14.29
CA VAL A 112 -25.62 -0.89 -14.53
C VAL A 112 -26.59 -1.64 -15.44
N GLU A 113 -26.13 -2.03 -16.62
CA GLU A 113 -26.87 -2.82 -17.61
C GLU A 113 -26.45 -4.27 -17.51
N LEU A 114 -27.31 -5.10 -16.91
CA LEU A 114 -27.11 -6.54 -16.76
C LEU A 114 -27.53 -7.29 -18.03
N SER A 115 -27.05 -8.53 -18.19
CA SER A 115 -27.35 -9.40 -19.33
C SER A 115 -27.02 -8.74 -20.68
N HIS A 116 -25.99 -7.89 -20.71
CA HIS A 116 -25.61 -7.07 -21.86
C HIS A 116 -24.16 -7.35 -22.29
N PRO A 117 -23.88 -8.52 -22.89
CA PRO A 117 -22.54 -8.86 -23.33
C PRO A 117 -22.08 -7.97 -24.48
N ILE A 118 -20.94 -7.29 -24.30
CA ILE A 118 -20.26 -6.58 -25.39
C ILE A 118 -19.52 -7.59 -26.25
N THR A 119 -19.98 -7.76 -27.50
CA THR A 119 -19.44 -8.74 -28.47
C THR A 119 -18.72 -8.08 -29.65
N ALA A 120 -18.71 -6.76 -29.70
CA ALA A 120 -18.04 -5.96 -30.73
C ALA A 120 -16.90 -5.13 -30.12
N PRO A 121 -15.96 -4.64 -30.94
CA PRO A 121 -14.85 -3.81 -30.47
C PRO A 121 -15.30 -2.61 -29.64
N PRO A 122 -14.56 -2.27 -28.58
CA PRO A 122 -14.88 -1.17 -27.67
C PRO A 122 -14.98 0.19 -28.38
N GLU A 123 -14.26 0.39 -29.49
CA GLU A 123 -14.35 1.58 -30.33
C GLU A 123 -15.77 1.84 -30.87
N ARG A 124 -16.62 0.80 -30.95
CA ARG A 124 -18.03 0.97 -31.29
C ARG A 124 -18.76 1.87 -30.28
N LEU A 125 -18.48 1.73 -28.98
CA LEU A 125 -19.12 2.53 -27.95
C LEU A 125 -18.71 4.02 -28.07
N LEU A 126 -17.48 4.30 -28.51
CA LEU A 126 -17.07 5.67 -28.84
C LEU A 126 -17.94 6.25 -29.99
N ASN A 127 -18.17 5.45 -31.04
CA ASN A 127 -19.04 5.84 -32.16
C ASN A 127 -20.52 6.01 -31.75
N GLU A 128 -20.96 5.35 -30.68
CA GLU A 128 -22.30 5.51 -30.08
C GLU A 128 -22.40 6.74 -29.15
N GLY A 129 -21.35 7.56 -29.07
CA GLY A 129 -21.35 8.84 -28.39
C GLY A 129 -20.89 8.79 -26.94
N PHE A 130 -20.10 7.78 -26.56
CA PHE A 130 -19.31 7.81 -25.32
C PHE A 130 -17.98 8.55 -25.56
N ASP A 131 -17.55 9.33 -24.58
CA ASP A 131 -16.31 10.12 -24.65
C ASP A 131 -15.06 9.29 -24.31
N ALA A 132 -15.23 8.22 -23.54
CA ALA A 132 -14.20 7.22 -23.25
C ALA A 132 -14.80 5.84 -22.94
N VAL A 133 -14.00 4.79 -23.06
CA VAL A 133 -14.37 3.41 -22.73
C VAL A 133 -13.33 2.79 -21.80
N TYR A 134 -13.77 2.14 -20.72
CA TYR A 134 -12.92 1.36 -19.83
C TYR A 134 -13.26 -0.13 -19.90
N ILE A 135 -12.25 -0.96 -20.15
CA ILE A 135 -12.37 -2.40 -20.39
C ILE A 135 -11.89 -3.16 -19.15
N ALA A 136 -12.81 -3.83 -18.46
CA ALA A 136 -12.55 -4.62 -17.26
C ALA A 136 -13.33 -5.96 -17.22
N PRO A 137 -13.29 -6.80 -18.29
CA PRO A 137 -14.05 -8.05 -18.34
C PRO A 137 -13.50 -9.14 -17.42
N GLY A 138 -12.29 -8.96 -16.86
CA GLY A 138 -11.63 -9.97 -16.02
C GLY A 138 -11.24 -11.24 -16.78
N PHE A 139 -11.01 -12.34 -16.05
CA PHE A 139 -10.67 -13.66 -16.59
C PHE A 139 -11.83 -14.63 -16.38
N GLN A 140 -12.70 -14.74 -17.38
CA GLN A 140 -13.99 -15.40 -17.25
C GLN A 140 -13.95 -16.93 -17.45
N ARG A 141 -12.83 -17.50 -17.95
CA ARG A 141 -12.76 -18.93 -18.30
C ARG A 141 -11.75 -19.68 -17.45
N GLY A 142 -12.09 -20.90 -17.04
CA GLY A 142 -11.16 -21.83 -16.39
C GLY A 142 -10.04 -22.28 -17.33
N ALA A 143 -8.81 -22.41 -16.80
CA ALA A 143 -7.72 -23.04 -17.54
C ALA A 143 -7.92 -24.55 -17.62
N ARG A 144 -7.72 -25.12 -18.82
CA ARG A 144 -7.83 -26.55 -19.09
C ARG A 144 -6.52 -27.30 -18.80
N LEU A 145 -6.63 -28.50 -18.26
CA LEU A 145 -5.54 -29.45 -18.02
C LEU A 145 -4.94 -29.96 -19.34
N GLY A 146 -5.78 -30.15 -20.37
CA GLY A 146 -5.35 -30.69 -21.66
C GLY A 146 -5.00 -32.17 -21.60
N ILE A 147 -5.68 -32.92 -20.74
CA ILE A 147 -5.49 -34.37 -20.55
C ILE A 147 -6.70 -35.15 -21.04
N GLU A 148 -6.52 -36.44 -21.33
CA GLU A 148 -7.61 -37.32 -21.73
C GLU A 148 -8.68 -37.41 -20.62
N GLY A 149 -9.95 -37.40 -21.02
CA GLY A 149 -11.11 -37.52 -20.13
C GLY A 149 -11.62 -36.22 -19.51
N GLU A 150 -10.99 -35.06 -19.79
CA GLU A 150 -11.35 -33.75 -19.20
C GLU A 150 -12.78 -33.27 -19.51
N GLU A 151 -13.39 -33.72 -20.60
CA GLU A 151 -14.77 -33.37 -20.98
C GLU A 151 -15.83 -34.39 -20.45
N GLY A 152 -15.42 -35.32 -19.58
CA GLY A 152 -16.30 -36.36 -19.03
C GLY A 152 -17.36 -35.83 -18.06
N GLN A 153 -18.47 -36.56 -17.92
CA GLN A 153 -19.50 -36.23 -16.93
C GLN A 153 -18.95 -36.36 -15.50
N GLY A 154 -19.17 -35.35 -14.66
CA GLY A 154 -18.60 -35.26 -13.32
C GLY A 154 -17.28 -34.50 -13.25
N VAL A 155 -16.75 -34.00 -14.38
CA VAL A 155 -15.68 -33.00 -14.41
C VAL A 155 -16.28 -31.60 -14.42
N TYR A 156 -15.82 -30.74 -13.53
CA TYR A 156 -16.28 -29.36 -13.40
C TYR A 156 -15.10 -28.39 -13.47
N GLN A 157 -15.29 -27.26 -14.12
CA GLN A 157 -14.40 -26.10 -13.95
C GLN A 157 -14.77 -25.38 -12.65
N ALA A 158 -13.77 -24.96 -11.87
CA ALA A 158 -14.02 -24.41 -10.54
C ALA A 158 -14.88 -23.13 -10.55
N LEU A 159 -14.70 -22.25 -11.53
CA LEU A 159 -15.49 -21.02 -11.65
C LEU A 159 -16.97 -21.34 -11.90
N ASP A 160 -17.26 -22.22 -12.86
CA ASP A 160 -18.62 -22.64 -13.18
C ASP A 160 -19.28 -23.37 -12.00
N PHE A 161 -18.52 -24.22 -11.31
CA PHE A 161 -18.99 -24.92 -10.12
C PHE A 161 -19.36 -23.94 -9.00
N LEU A 162 -18.50 -22.96 -8.70
CA LEU A 162 -18.74 -21.96 -7.67
C LEU A 162 -19.90 -21.03 -8.04
N GLU A 163 -20.02 -20.65 -9.32
CA GLU A 163 -21.15 -19.88 -9.81
C GLU A 163 -22.47 -20.63 -9.60
N ARG A 164 -22.55 -21.90 -9.99
CA ARG A 164 -23.74 -22.73 -9.75
C ARG A 164 -24.06 -22.85 -8.27
N ALA A 165 -23.05 -23.09 -7.44
CA ALA A 165 -23.22 -23.14 -5.99
C ALA A 165 -23.76 -21.81 -5.42
N SER A 166 -23.27 -20.67 -5.91
CA SER A 166 -23.76 -19.33 -5.50
C SER A 166 -25.24 -19.10 -5.85
N ARG A 167 -25.74 -19.77 -6.90
CA ARG A 167 -27.16 -19.76 -7.29
C ARG A 167 -28.01 -20.77 -6.53
N GLY A 168 -27.42 -21.50 -5.58
CA GLY A 168 -28.10 -22.55 -4.83
C GLY A 168 -28.33 -23.84 -5.64
N GLU A 169 -27.68 -23.98 -6.81
CA GLU A 169 -27.78 -25.21 -7.60
C GLU A 169 -26.99 -26.34 -6.96
N ARG A 170 -27.54 -27.56 -7.03
CA ARG A 170 -26.84 -28.76 -6.59
C ARG A 170 -26.08 -29.38 -7.75
N ALA A 171 -24.76 -29.48 -7.61
CA ALA A 171 -23.92 -30.29 -8.49
C ALA A 171 -23.97 -31.77 -8.07
N ASP A 172 -23.94 -32.68 -9.04
CA ASP A 172 -23.82 -34.12 -8.79
C ASP A 172 -22.35 -34.45 -8.53
N LEU A 173 -21.96 -34.49 -7.25
CA LEU A 173 -20.57 -34.63 -6.81
C LEU A 173 -20.22 -36.06 -6.34
N GLY A 174 -21.21 -36.90 -6.06
CA GLY A 174 -20.99 -38.20 -5.43
C GLY A 174 -20.36 -38.09 -4.03
N ASN A 175 -19.52 -39.08 -3.68
CA ASN A 175 -18.94 -39.26 -2.35
C ASN A 175 -17.43 -38.98 -2.29
N ARG A 176 -16.71 -39.12 -3.41
CA ARG A 176 -15.27 -38.88 -3.52
C ARG A 176 -15.01 -37.75 -4.50
N ILE A 177 -14.61 -36.59 -3.98
CA ILE A 177 -14.39 -35.38 -4.76
C ILE A 177 -12.90 -35.07 -4.78
N LEU A 178 -12.34 -34.91 -5.98
CA LEU A 178 -10.98 -34.40 -6.15
C LEU A 178 -11.01 -32.96 -6.65
N VAL A 179 -10.23 -32.08 -6.02
CA VAL A 179 -10.04 -30.71 -6.47
C VAL A 179 -8.60 -30.53 -6.92
N ILE A 180 -8.37 -30.19 -8.18
CA ILE A 180 -7.03 -30.07 -8.75
C ILE A 180 -6.62 -28.59 -8.74
N GLY A 181 -5.65 -28.23 -7.90
CA GLY A 181 -5.17 -26.86 -7.78
C GLY A 181 -4.61 -26.53 -6.40
N GLY A 182 -4.01 -25.35 -6.25
CA GLY A 182 -3.43 -24.90 -4.97
C GLY A 182 -3.65 -23.43 -4.63
N GLY A 183 -4.47 -22.71 -5.42
CA GLY A 183 -4.82 -21.32 -5.15
C GLY A 183 -6.14 -21.18 -4.38
N ASN A 184 -6.50 -19.94 -4.03
CA ASN A 184 -7.72 -19.65 -3.27
C ASN A 184 -8.99 -20.23 -3.93
N THR A 185 -9.11 -20.19 -5.26
CA THR A 185 -10.24 -20.81 -5.98
C THR A 185 -10.34 -22.33 -5.72
N ALA A 186 -9.21 -23.03 -5.59
CA ALA A 186 -9.22 -24.45 -5.24
C ALA A 186 -9.68 -24.67 -3.79
N MET A 187 -9.29 -23.78 -2.87
CA MET A 187 -9.73 -23.85 -1.47
C MET A 187 -11.24 -23.61 -1.37
N ASP A 188 -11.74 -22.58 -2.06
CA ASP A 188 -13.17 -22.26 -2.14
C ASP A 188 -13.98 -23.43 -2.71
N ALA A 189 -13.52 -24.02 -3.82
CA ALA A 189 -14.17 -25.17 -4.44
C ALA A 189 -14.21 -26.40 -3.51
N ALA A 190 -13.11 -26.69 -2.82
CA ALA A 190 -13.03 -27.81 -1.89
C ALA A 190 -13.96 -27.63 -0.67
N ARG A 191 -13.93 -26.46 -0.03
CA ARG A 191 -14.79 -26.13 1.12
C ARG A 191 -16.26 -26.06 0.73
N THR A 192 -16.57 -25.58 -0.47
CA THR A 192 -17.93 -25.59 -1.04
C THR A 192 -18.41 -27.02 -1.29
N SER A 193 -17.54 -27.90 -1.83
CA SER A 193 -17.87 -29.31 -2.04
C SER A 193 -18.24 -30.02 -0.74
N ILE A 194 -17.57 -29.70 0.36
CA ILE A 194 -17.90 -30.21 1.70
C ILE A 194 -19.34 -29.87 2.11
N ARG A 195 -19.80 -28.66 1.80
CA ARG A 195 -21.13 -28.17 2.21
C ARG A 195 -22.25 -28.70 1.31
N LEU A 196 -21.93 -28.97 0.05
CA LEU A 196 -22.89 -29.50 -0.92
C LEU A 196 -23.04 -31.02 -0.86
N THR A 197 -22.22 -31.72 -0.09
CA THR A 197 -22.26 -33.17 0.05
C THR A 197 -22.66 -33.59 1.47
N PRO A 198 -23.43 -34.67 1.65
CA PRO A 198 -23.73 -35.20 2.98
C PRO A 198 -22.49 -35.85 3.63
N PRO A 199 -22.43 -35.96 4.97
CA PRO A 199 -21.35 -36.67 5.65
C PRO A 199 -21.30 -38.15 5.24
N LEU A 200 -20.09 -38.71 5.13
CA LEU A 200 -19.91 -40.15 4.87
C LEU A 200 -20.32 -40.96 6.12
N SER A 201 -21.13 -42.00 5.93
CA SER A 201 -21.46 -42.99 6.96
C SER A 201 -21.21 -44.41 6.43
N PRO A 202 -20.29 -45.19 7.02
CA PRO A 202 -19.32 -44.83 8.05
C PRO A 202 -18.20 -43.90 7.50
N PRO A 203 -17.46 -43.18 8.36
CA PRO A 203 -16.29 -42.42 7.95
C PRO A 203 -15.24 -43.38 7.39
N GLN A 204 -15.14 -43.47 6.06
CA GLN A 204 -14.07 -44.21 5.41
C GLN A 204 -12.76 -43.42 5.52
N GLY A 205 -11.63 -44.12 5.68
CA GLY A 205 -10.28 -43.53 5.87
C GLY A 205 -9.71 -42.79 4.65
N GLY A 206 -10.53 -42.39 3.69
CA GLY A 206 -10.20 -41.46 2.61
C GLY A 206 -11.13 -40.27 2.72
N GLY A 207 -10.58 -39.07 2.93
CA GLY A 207 -11.37 -37.86 3.07
C GLY A 207 -12.27 -37.65 1.85
N ARG A 208 -13.54 -37.30 2.13
CA ARG A 208 -14.60 -37.05 1.14
C ARG A 208 -14.17 -36.07 0.03
N VAL A 209 -13.39 -35.07 0.40
CA VAL A 209 -12.80 -34.09 -0.51
C VAL A 209 -11.29 -34.15 -0.36
N THR A 210 -10.58 -34.28 -1.49
CA THR A 210 -9.12 -34.26 -1.53
C THR A 210 -8.64 -33.22 -2.53
N VAL A 211 -7.80 -32.30 -2.08
CA VAL A 211 -7.06 -31.38 -2.95
C VAL A 211 -5.82 -32.11 -3.49
N VAL A 212 -5.68 -32.13 -4.81
CA VAL A 212 -4.51 -32.68 -5.52
C VAL A 212 -3.66 -31.51 -6.00
N TYR A 213 -2.44 -31.42 -5.48
CA TYR A 213 -1.54 -30.33 -5.80
C TYR A 213 -0.17 -30.82 -6.27
N ARG A 214 0.31 -30.22 -7.36
CA ARG A 214 1.55 -30.63 -8.03
C ARG A 214 2.83 -30.29 -7.27
N ARG A 215 2.78 -29.43 -6.25
CA ARG A 215 3.92 -29.04 -5.40
C ARG A 215 3.62 -29.35 -3.92
N SER A 216 4.47 -28.89 -3.02
CA SER A 216 4.21 -28.99 -1.58
C SER A 216 3.33 -27.84 -1.09
N ARG A 217 2.80 -27.96 0.14
CA ARG A 217 2.03 -26.92 0.85
C ARG A 217 2.78 -25.59 0.87
N ARG A 218 4.10 -25.63 1.06
CA ARG A 218 4.96 -24.43 1.11
C ARG A 218 4.92 -23.61 -0.18
N GLU A 219 4.67 -24.24 -1.33
CA GLU A 219 4.56 -23.54 -2.61
C GLU A 219 3.10 -23.31 -3.05
N MET A 220 2.11 -23.52 -2.18
CA MET A 220 0.71 -23.19 -2.51
C MET A 220 0.55 -21.67 -2.63
N PRO A 221 -0.09 -21.18 -3.71
CA PRO A 221 -0.43 -19.76 -3.83
C PRO A 221 -1.62 -19.32 -2.95
N ALA A 222 -2.38 -20.25 -2.38
CA ALA A 222 -3.42 -19.90 -1.41
C ALA A 222 -2.81 -19.26 -0.15
N THR A 223 -3.55 -18.38 0.50
CA THR A 223 -3.12 -17.81 1.79
C THR A 223 -3.09 -18.90 2.85
N GLU A 224 -2.11 -18.86 3.76
CA GLU A 224 -1.94 -19.88 4.81
C GLU A 224 -3.23 -20.12 5.61
N GLU A 225 -3.93 -19.04 5.98
CA GLU A 225 -5.23 -19.06 6.64
C GLU A 225 -6.27 -19.93 5.91
N GLU A 226 -6.34 -19.85 4.58
CA GLU A 226 -7.32 -20.63 3.80
C GLU A 226 -6.93 -22.11 3.75
N VAL A 227 -5.64 -22.42 3.78
CA VAL A 227 -5.14 -23.80 3.83
C VAL A 227 -5.40 -24.41 5.21
N GLU A 228 -5.15 -23.65 6.29
CA GLU A 228 -5.42 -24.09 7.66
C GLU A 228 -6.92 -24.36 7.88
N GLU A 229 -7.78 -23.44 7.42
CA GLU A 229 -9.24 -23.56 7.51
C GLU A 229 -9.77 -24.74 6.69
N LEU A 230 -9.17 -25.01 5.52
CA LEU A 230 -9.49 -26.17 4.68
C LEU A 230 -9.14 -27.50 5.38
N LEU A 231 -7.97 -27.57 6.01
CA LEU A 231 -7.53 -28.76 6.75
C LEU A 231 -8.37 -28.98 8.02
N ALA A 232 -8.75 -27.90 8.71
CA ALA A 232 -9.63 -27.95 9.88
C ALA A 232 -11.03 -28.51 9.55
N GLU A 233 -11.51 -28.31 8.31
CA GLU A 233 -12.75 -28.90 7.80
C GLU A 233 -12.60 -30.36 7.32
N GLY A 234 -11.42 -30.97 7.50
CA GLY A 234 -11.16 -32.37 7.19
C GLY A 234 -10.91 -32.66 5.70
N VAL A 235 -10.65 -31.64 4.89
CA VAL A 235 -10.19 -31.83 3.50
C VAL A 235 -8.77 -32.38 3.52
N LEU A 236 -8.50 -33.41 2.73
CA LEU A 236 -7.15 -33.95 2.57
C LEU A 236 -6.36 -33.16 1.53
N LEU A 237 -5.06 -33.01 1.76
CA LEU A 237 -4.13 -32.46 0.78
C LEU A 237 -3.18 -33.56 0.29
N LYS A 238 -3.20 -33.85 -1.01
CA LYS A 238 -2.22 -34.69 -1.69
C LYS A 238 -1.21 -33.81 -2.42
N GLU A 239 -0.08 -33.61 -1.77
CA GLU A 239 1.06 -32.85 -2.29
C GLU A 239 1.88 -33.67 -3.29
N LEU A 240 2.62 -32.97 -4.17
CA LEU A 240 3.52 -33.58 -5.14
C LEU A 240 2.84 -34.60 -6.07
N VAL A 241 1.61 -34.29 -6.50
CA VAL A 241 0.83 -35.13 -7.39
C VAL A 241 0.37 -34.33 -8.60
N SER A 242 0.63 -34.84 -9.81
CA SER A 242 0.09 -34.26 -11.05
C SER A 242 -0.85 -35.22 -11.76
N PRO A 243 -2.02 -34.73 -12.24
CA PRO A 243 -2.92 -35.55 -13.03
C PRO A 243 -2.32 -35.83 -14.41
N THR A 244 -2.45 -37.05 -14.89
CA THR A 244 -2.04 -37.47 -16.24
C THR A 244 -3.23 -37.81 -17.12
N ARG A 245 -4.30 -38.36 -16.54
CA ARG A 245 -5.54 -38.74 -17.25
C ARG A 245 -6.73 -38.84 -16.30
N ILE A 246 -7.92 -38.46 -16.77
CA ILE A 246 -9.18 -38.66 -16.06
C ILE A 246 -9.80 -39.98 -16.54
N ILE A 247 -10.10 -40.88 -15.61
CA ILE A 247 -10.60 -42.22 -15.89
C ILE A 247 -12.12 -42.14 -15.97
N LEU A 248 -12.67 -42.54 -17.13
CA LEU A 248 -14.10 -42.54 -17.39
C LEU A 248 -14.64 -43.96 -17.56
N LYS A 249 -15.82 -44.23 -17.01
CA LYS A 249 -16.64 -45.41 -17.31
C LYS A 249 -18.00 -44.94 -17.79
N GLU A 250 -18.42 -45.41 -18.97
CA GLU A 250 -19.68 -45.00 -19.61
C GLU A 250 -19.82 -43.46 -19.73
N GLY A 251 -18.69 -42.77 -19.95
CA GLY A 251 -18.63 -41.30 -20.07
C GLY A 251 -18.64 -40.52 -18.75
N ARG A 252 -18.71 -41.20 -17.59
CA ARG A 252 -18.68 -40.58 -16.25
C ARG A 252 -17.37 -40.85 -15.52
N VAL A 253 -16.92 -39.88 -14.74
CA VAL A 253 -15.72 -39.98 -13.89
C VAL A 253 -15.82 -41.15 -12.91
N THR A 254 -14.77 -41.95 -12.84
CA THR A 254 -14.57 -42.97 -11.79
C THR A 254 -13.23 -42.86 -11.08
N GLY A 255 -12.32 -42.02 -11.59
CA GLY A 255 -11.02 -41.80 -10.95
C GLY A 255 -10.11 -40.86 -11.72
N LEU A 256 -8.94 -40.63 -11.15
CA LEU A 256 -7.88 -39.80 -11.68
C LEU A 256 -6.57 -40.57 -11.66
N GLU A 257 -5.96 -40.72 -12.82
CA GLU A 257 -4.59 -41.22 -12.96
C GLU A 257 -3.62 -40.08 -12.72
N CYS A 258 -2.60 -40.34 -11.92
CA CYS A 258 -1.64 -39.36 -11.47
C CYS A 258 -0.22 -39.90 -11.51
N VAL A 259 0.74 -38.98 -11.50
CA VAL A 259 2.17 -39.25 -11.29
C VAL A 259 2.64 -38.50 -10.05
N ARG A 260 3.64 -39.04 -9.34
CA ARG A 260 4.31 -38.33 -8.24
C ARG A 260 5.32 -37.34 -8.80
N ASN A 261 5.54 -36.26 -8.06
CA ASN A 261 6.54 -35.25 -8.38
C ASN A 261 7.63 -35.16 -7.32
N GLU A 262 8.79 -34.70 -7.73
CA GLU A 262 9.77 -34.06 -6.86
C GLU A 262 9.83 -32.55 -7.16
N LEU A 263 10.43 -31.80 -6.23
CA LEU A 263 10.62 -30.36 -6.42
C LEU A 263 11.97 -30.12 -7.11
N GLY A 264 11.94 -29.57 -8.31
CA GLY A 264 13.11 -29.07 -9.03
C GLY A 264 13.54 -27.68 -8.55
N GLU A 265 14.25 -26.95 -9.40
CA GLU A 265 14.72 -25.59 -9.11
C GLU A 265 13.57 -24.58 -8.98
N ALA A 266 13.83 -23.48 -8.25
CA ALA A 266 12.93 -22.36 -8.15
C ALA A 266 12.72 -21.69 -9.52
N GLY A 267 11.47 -21.41 -9.87
CA GLY A 267 11.13 -20.59 -11.03
C GLY A 267 11.32 -19.09 -10.77
N PRO A 268 11.01 -18.24 -11.77
CA PRO A 268 11.09 -16.78 -11.64
C PRO A 268 10.19 -16.20 -10.53
N ASP A 269 9.12 -16.91 -10.17
CA ASP A 269 8.21 -16.56 -9.09
C ASP A 269 8.69 -17.07 -7.71
N GLY A 270 9.92 -17.59 -7.63
CA GLY A 270 10.50 -18.20 -6.44
C GLY A 270 9.95 -19.59 -6.11
N ARG A 271 8.90 -20.07 -6.78
CA ARG A 271 8.28 -21.37 -6.48
C ARG A 271 9.01 -22.48 -7.22
N ARG A 272 9.32 -23.56 -6.50
CA ARG A 272 9.99 -24.74 -7.09
C ARG A 272 9.13 -25.38 -8.17
N LYS A 273 9.75 -25.80 -9.27
CA LYS A 273 9.05 -26.47 -10.37
C LYS A 273 8.74 -27.92 -9.99
N PRO A 274 7.55 -28.44 -10.28
CA PRO A 274 7.28 -29.87 -10.15
C PRO A 274 7.98 -30.64 -11.27
N VAL A 275 8.65 -31.74 -10.94
CA VAL A 275 9.29 -32.66 -11.90
C VAL A 275 8.70 -34.04 -11.68
N SER A 276 8.10 -34.63 -12.72
CA SER A 276 7.45 -35.93 -12.60
C SER A 276 8.47 -37.05 -12.42
N VAL A 277 8.19 -37.95 -11.48
CA VAL A 277 9.00 -39.14 -11.19
C VAL A 277 8.51 -40.27 -12.08
N GLU A 278 9.36 -40.75 -12.98
CA GLU A 278 9.05 -41.84 -13.90
C GLU A 278 8.72 -43.15 -13.15
N GLY A 279 7.71 -43.89 -13.61
CA GLY A 279 7.30 -45.16 -13.00
C GLY A 279 6.53 -45.01 -11.67
N SER A 280 6.12 -43.79 -11.33
CA SER A 280 5.39 -43.48 -10.09
C SER A 280 3.88 -43.33 -10.29
N GLU A 281 3.35 -43.83 -11.40
CA GLU A 281 1.94 -43.69 -11.77
C GLU A 281 1.02 -44.44 -10.79
N PHE A 282 -0.09 -43.83 -10.44
CA PHE A 282 -1.11 -44.42 -9.57
C PHE A 282 -2.48 -43.82 -9.84
N GLN A 283 -3.53 -44.47 -9.32
CA GLN A 283 -4.91 -44.03 -9.50
C GLN A 283 -5.53 -43.62 -8.17
N ILE A 284 -6.39 -42.61 -8.24
CA ILE A 284 -7.20 -42.13 -7.12
C ILE A 284 -8.66 -42.25 -7.54
N GLU A 285 -9.47 -42.99 -6.79
CA GLU A 285 -10.92 -43.08 -7.06
C GLU A 285 -11.61 -41.73 -6.84
N ALA A 286 -12.54 -41.38 -7.74
CA ALA A 286 -13.28 -40.13 -7.69
C ALA A 286 -14.64 -40.30 -8.37
N ASP A 287 -15.66 -39.67 -7.82
CA ASP A 287 -16.98 -39.55 -8.45
C ASP A 287 -17.14 -38.19 -9.16
N ALA A 288 -16.38 -37.18 -8.70
CA ALA A 288 -16.29 -35.86 -9.32
C ALA A 288 -14.88 -35.28 -9.23
N ILE A 289 -14.52 -34.49 -10.24
CA ILE A 289 -13.24 -33.77 -10.33
C ILE A 289 -13.52 -32.30 -10.61
N ILE A 290 -12.96 -31.42 -9.79
CA ILE A 290 -13.07 -29.97 -9.97
C ILE A 290 -11.69 -29.40 -10.34
N VAL A 291 -11.60 -28.77 -11.50
CA VAL A 291 -10.37 -28.23 -12.06
C VAL A 291 -10.23 -26.76 -11.67
N ALA A 292 -9.19 -26.44 -10.89
CA ALA A 292 -8.91 -25.12 -10.31
C ALA A 292 -7.44 -24.69 -10.53
N ILE A 293 -6.94 -24.85 -11.76
CA ILE A 293 -5.52 -24.65 -12.10
C ILE A 293 -5.18 -23.25 -12.66
N GLY A 294 -6.14 -22.33 -12.66
CA GLY A 294 -5.98 -20.97 -13.16
C GLY A 294 -7.13 -20.55 -14.05
N GLN A 295 -7.01 -19.35 -14.62
CA GLN A 295 -8.03 -18.72 -15.45
C GLN A 295 -7.41 -18.21 -16.75
N ARG A 296 -8.25 -17.96 -17.76
CA ARG A 296 -7.86 -17.38 -19.04
C ARG A 296 -8.79 -16.22 -19.42
N PRO A 297 -8.28 -15.20 -20.12
CA PRO A 297 -9.10 -14.11 -20.60
C PRO A 297 -10.03 -14.59 -21.73
N ASP A 298 -11.20 -13.97 -21.83
CA ASP A 298 -12.05 -14.01 -23.02
C ASP A 298 -12.09 -12.60 -23.63
N VAL A 299 -11.24 -12.40 -24.64
CA VAL A 299 -11.04 -11.10 -25.32
C VAL A 299 -11.51 -11.15 -26.77
N SER A 300 -12.38 -12.10 -27.11
CA SER A 300 -12.92 -12.27 -28.47
C SER A 300 -13.61 -11.02 -29.02
N PHE A 301 -14.22 -10.21 -28.15
CA PHE A 301 -14.84 -8.93 -28.53
C PHE A 301 -13.83 -7.87 -29.00
N LEU A 302 -12.52 -8.08 -28.82
CA LEU A 302 -11.46 -7.22 -29.35
C LEU A 302 -11.08 -7.58 -30.80
N ASP A 303 -11.72 -8.58 -31.41
CA ASP A 303 -11.48 -8.91 -32.80
C ASP A 303 -11.73 -7.69 -33.70
N ARG A 304 -10.70 -7.28 -34.46
CA ARG A 304 -10.69 -6.06 -35.31
C ARG A 304 -10.65 -4.73 -34.54
N SER A 305 -10.34 -4.76 -33.25
CA SER A 305 -9.95 -3.57 -32.48
C SER A 305 -8.51 -3.14 -32.81
N SER A 306 -8.19 -1.88 -32.52
CA SER A 306 -6.82 -1.35 -32.55
C SER A 306 -5.97 -1.81 -31.35
N ILE A 307 -6.60 -2.46 -30.35
CA ILE A 307 -5.97 -2.86 -29.10
C ILE A 307 -5.02 -4.04 -29.30
N SER A 308 -3.81 -3.89 -28.77
CA SER A 308 -2.79 -4.93 -28.81
C SER A 308 -2.91 -5.90 -27.63
N LEU A 309 -2.68 -7.18 -27.90
CA LEU A 309 -2.63 -8.24 -26.89
C LEU A 309 -1.20 -8.77 -26.70
N ARG A 310 -0.88 -9.15 -25.47
CA ARG A 310 0.33 -9.90 -25.14
C ARG A 310 0.18 -11.37 -25.55
N LYS A 311 1.29 -12.11 -25.60
CA LYS A 311 1.31 -13.54 -25.95
C LYS A 311 0.43 -14.42 -25.05
N ASN A 312 0.21 -14.01 -23.80
CA ASN A 312 -0.65 -14.69 -22.83
C ASN A 312 -2.12 -14.28 -22.92
N GLY A 313 -2.50 -13.44 -23.89
CA GLY A 313 -3.86 -12.98 -24.12
C GLY A 313 -4.30 -11.79 -23.27
N THR A 314 -3.42 -11.19 -22.45
CA THR A 314 -3.76 -9.96 -21.69
C THR A 314 -3.62 -8.71 -22.56
N ILE A 315 -4.36 -7.66 -22.20
CA ILE A 315 -4.38 -6.38 -22.90
C ILE A 315 -3.08 -5.60 -22.62
N VAL A 316 -2.48 -5.03 -23.67
CA VAL A 316 -1.35 -4.10 -23.55
C VAL A 316 -1.89 -2.71 -23.22
N VAL A 317 -1.38 -2.11 -22.15
CA VAL A 317 -1.74 -0.76 -21.71
C VAL A 317 -0.52 0.05 -21.33
N ASP A 318 -0.66 1.36 -21.35
CA ASP A 318 0.24 2.27 -20.65
C ASP A 318 0.12 2.03 -19.12
N PRO A 319 1.22 1.78 -18.39
CA PRO A 319 1.17 1.40 -16.99
C PRO A 319 0.77 2.54 -16.04
N GLN A 320 0.93 3.81 -16.45
CA GLN A 320 0.63 4.98 -15.63
C GLN A 320 -0.82 5.44 -15.77
N THR A 321 -1.45 5.18 -16.92
CA THR A 321 -2.79 5.68 -17.25
C THR A 321 -3.81 4.57 -17.48
N GLY A 322 -3.35 3.37 -17.86
CA GLY A 322 -4.22 2.28 -18.31
C GLY A 322 -4.73 2.45 -19.75
N LEU A 323 -4.22 3.42 -20.51
CA LEU A 323 -4.61 3.64 -21.91
C LEU A 323 -4.25 2.42 -22.79
N ALA A 324 -5.19 1.97 -23.62
CA ALA A 324 -5.12 0.77 -24.43
C ALA A 324 -5.44 1.08 -25.90
N GLY A 325 -4.43 1.03 -26.78
CA GLY A 325 -4.64 1.25 -28.21
C GLY A 325 -4.98 2.71 -28.54
N ALA A 326 -6.15 2.95 -29.14
CA ALA A 326 -6.62 4.27 -29.59
C ALA A 326 -6.82 5.28 -28.46
N ASP A 327 -6.78 6.57 -28.81
CA ASP A 327 -7.09 7.67 -27.89
C ASP A 327 -8.49 7.46 -27.29
N ARG A 328 -8.54 7.35 -25.95
CA ARG A 328 -9.75 7.24 -25.10
C ARG A 328 -10.29 5.84 -24.82
N VAL A 329 -9.57 4.78 -25.18
CA VAL A 329 -9.88 3.42 -24.71
C VAL A 329 -8.88 3.01 -23.63
N TYR A 330 -9.37 2.54 -22.49
CA TYR A 330 -8.57 2.18 -21.31
C TYR A 330 -8.88 0.76 -20.87
N ALA A 331 -7.98 0.11 -20.15
CA ALA A 331 -8.22 -1.23 -19.60
C ALA A 331 -7.51 -1.46 -18.26
N GLY A 332 -8.04 -2.37 -17.46
CA GLY A 332 -7.44 -2.72 -16.17
C GLY A 332 -8.01 -3.98 -15.50
N GLY A 333 -7.50 -4.29 -14.32
CA GLY A 333 -7.83 -5.52 -13.60
C GLY A 333 -7.16 -6.74 -14.24
N ASP A 334 -7.78 -7.92 -14.03
CA ASP A 334 -7.17 -9.19 -14.47
C ASP A 334 -6.94 -9.24 -15.98
N ALA A 335 -7.78 -8.56 -16.79
CA ALA A 335 -7.62 -8.48 -18.24
C ALA A 335 -6.27 -7.91 -18.69
N VAL A 336 -5.61 -7.11 -17.84
CA VAL A 336 -4.29 -6.52 -18.10
C VAL A 336 -3.18 -7.30 -17.38
N ARG A 337 -3.38 -7.60 -16.08
CA ARG A 337 -2.35 -8.18 -15.21
C ARG A 337 -2.26 -9.71 -15.26
N GLY A 338 -3.34 -10.37 -15.65
CA GLY A 338 -3.61 -11.75 -15.21
C GLY A 338 -4.23 -11.78 -13.81
N PRO A 339 -4.53 -12.96 -13.26
CA PRO A 339 -5.22 -13.10 -11.98
C PRO A 339 -4.49 -12.36 -10.86
N ALA A 340 -5.14 -11.34 -10.28
CA ALA A 340 -4.58 -10.48 -9.25
C ALA A 340 -5.50 -10.38 -8.03
N THR A 341 -5.13 -9.55 -7.04
CA THR A 341 -5.99 -9.30 -5.88
C THR A 341 -7.08 -8.28 -6.19
N ILE A 342 -8.19 -8.33 -5.44
CA ILE A 342 -9.30 -7.36 -5.54
C ILE A 342 -8.81 -5.91 -5.41
N VAL A 343 -7.84 -5.66 -4.52
CA VAL A 343 -7.32 -4.31 -4.26
C VAL A 343 -6.51 -3.78 -5.44
N GLU A 344 -5.72 -4.64 -6.09
CA GLU A 344 -4.99 -4.27 -7.32
C GLU A 344 -5.94 -3.97 -8.47
N ALA A 345 -7.00 -4.76 -8.62
CA ALA A 345 -8.05 -4.51 -9.60
C ALA A 345 -8.75 -3.15 -9.37
N CYS A 346 -9.08 -2.82 -8.11
CA CYS A 346 -9.61 -1.50 -7.75
C CYS A 346 -8.61 -0.37 -8.05
N ALA A 347 -7.32 -0.58 -7.80
CA ALA A 347 -6.26 0.40 -8.06
C ALA A 347 -6.14 0.71 -9.56
N ASP A 348 -6.29 -0.29 -10.43
CA ASP A 348 -6.32 -0.07 -11.89
C ASP A 348 -7.53 0.75 -12.31
N GLY A 349 -8.72 0.45 -11.75
CA GLY A 349 -9.94 1.21 -12.04
C GLY A 349 -9.82 2.67 -11.61
N ARG A 350 -9.25 2.94 -10.43
CA ARG A 350 -8.96 4.30 -9.96
C ARG A 350 -8.00 5.04 -10.89
N ARG A 351 -6.90 4.39 -11.28
CA ARG A 351 -5.86 5.00 -12.15
C ARG A 351 -6.44 5.37 -13.51
N ALA A 352 -7.23 4.48 -14.10
CA ALA A 352 -7.92 4.76 -15.35
C ALA A 352 -8.93 5.90 -15.22
N ALA A 353 -9.70 5.94 -14.11
CA ALA A 353 -10.63 7.04 -13.85
C ALA A 353 -9.93 8.40 -13.78
N GLU A 354 -8.80 8.48 -13.09
CA GLU A 354 -7.97 9.68 -13.01
C GLU A 354 -7.45 10.13 -14.38
N ALA A 355 -6.91 9.19 -15.17
CA ALA A 355 -6.45 9.46 -16.53
C ALA A 355 -7.59 9.92 -17.46
N ILE A 356 -8.76 9.31 -17.37
CA ILE A 356 -9.96 9.69 -18.13
C ILE A 356 -10.41 11.10 -17.75
N CYS A 357 -10.50 11.43 -16.44
CA CYS A 357 -10.84 12.77 -15.98
C CYS A 357 -9.88 13.81 -16.55
N HIS A 358 -8.57 13.58 -16.43
CA HIS A 358 -7.54 14.45 -16.99
C HIS A 358 -7.70 14.65 -18.51
N GLN A 359 -7.88 13.56 -19.27
CA GLN A 359 -8.07 13.61 -20.72
C GLN A 359 -9.31 14.40 -21.15
N LEU A 360 -10.36 14.41 -20.33
CA LEU A 360 -11.61 15.13 -20.59
C LEU A 360 -11.62 16.57 -20.03
N GLY A 361 -10.54 16.98 -19.35
CA GLY A 361 -10.45 18.28 -18.69
C GLY A 361 -11.37 18.40 -17.47
N VAL A 362 -11.63 17.29 -16.77
CA VAL A 362 -12.41 17.23 -15.53
C VAL A 362 -11.45 17.08 -14.36
N GLY A 363 -11.66 17.84 -13.28
CA GLY A 363 -10.90 17.69 -12.03
C GLY A 363 -11.05 16.26 -11.46
N PHE A 364 -10.00 15.77 -10.80
CA PHE A 364 -10.03 14.48 -10.12
C PHE A 364 -9.82 14.68 -8.63
N ASP A 365 -10.93 14.86 -7.92
CA ASP A 365 -10.95 15.05 -6.48
C ASP A 365 -11.24 13.73 -5.78
N LEU A 366 -10.53 13.50 -4.69
CA LEU A 366 -10.78 12.42 -3.74
C LEU A 366 -11.44 13.00 -2.49
N PRO A 367 -12.28 12.22 -1.78
CA PRO A 367 -12.81 12.66 -0.51
C PRO A 367 -11.66 13.01 0.43
N ALA A 368 -11.67 14.22 0.98
CA ALA A 368 -10.65 14.65 1.93
C ALA A 368 -10.72 13.76 3.18
N VAL A 369 -9.59 13.12 3.53
CA VAL A 369 -9.44 12.38 4.77
C VAL A 369 -8.57 13.21 5.69
N GLN A 370 -9.15 13.73 6.76
CA GLN A 370 -8.38 14.42 7.79
C GLN A 370 -7.87 13.39 8.80
N LEU A 371 -6.54 13.17 8.81
CA LEU A 371 -5.91 12.38 9.85
C LEU A 371 -6.00 13.12 11.20
N PRO A 372 -6.19 12.41 12.33
CA PRO A 372 -6.23 13.05 13.63
C PRO A 372 -4.88 13.67 13.97
N VAL A 373 -4.88 14.90 14.48
CA VAL A 373 -3.70 15.49 15.10
C VAL A 373 -3.68 15.06 16.57
N LEU A 374 -2.63 14.35 16.99
CA LEU A 374 -2.50 13.86 18.35
C LEU A 374 -2.03 15.00 19.29
N ARG A 375 -2.68 15.14 20.44
CA ARG A 375 -2.22 15.98 21.55
C ARG A 375 -0.98 15.36 22.22
N GLU A 376 -0.26 16.14 23.01
CA GLU A 376 0.95 15.65 23.69
C GLU A 376 0.67 14.46 24.62
N GLU A 377 -0.44 14.48 25.35
CA GLU A 377 -0.81 13.37 26.23
C GLU A 377 -1.13 12.10 25.42
N GLU A 378 -1.79 12.25 24.28
CA GLU A 378 -2.12 11.14 23.38
C GLU A 378 -0.86 10.55 22.74
N ILE A 379 0.12 11.41 22.40
CA ILE A 379 1.44 10.97 21.97
C ILE A 379 2.08 10.11 23.07
N VAL A 380 2.13 10.58 24.31
CA VAL A 380 2.72 9.82 25.43
C VAL A 380 2.02 8.47 25.62
N GLN A 381 0.69 8.43 25.61
CA GLN A 381 -0.06 7.17 25.72
C GLN A 381 0.26 6.22 24.56
N MET A 382 0.32 6.75 23.35
CA MET A 382 0.70 5.97 22.18
C MET A 382 2.14 5.43 22.32
N LYS A 383 3.10 6.20 22.84
CA LYS A 383 4.46 5.69 23.12
C LYS A 383 4.48 4.54 24.12
N HIS A 384 3.61 4.58 25.14
CA HIS A 384 3.47 3.43 26.06
C HIS A 384 2.96 2.18 25.34
N VAL A 385 1.98 2.32 24.45
CA VAL A 385 1.54 1.20 23.59
C VAL A 385 2.71 0.63 22.80
N ARG A 386 3.62 1.48 22.30
CA ARG A 386 4.78 1.03 21.53
C ARG A 386 5.81 0.22 22.31
N ALA A 387 5.85 0.38 23.63
CA ALA A 387 6.77 -0.32 24.51
C ALA A 387 6.29 -1.74 24.90
N GLY A 388 5.01 -2.05 24.69
CA GLY A 388 4.38 -3.31 25.12
C GLY A 388 4.15 -4.32 24.00
N LYS A 389 4.28 -5.60 24.33
CA LYS A 389 3.78 -6.70 23.49
C LYS A 389 2.32 -6.98 23.83
N MET A 390 1.48 -7.15 22.82
CA MET A 390 0.05 -7.38 22.95
C MET A 390 -0.38 -8.39 21.90
N ALA A 391 -1.11 -9.43 22.30
CA ALA A 391 -1.67 -10.40 21.37
C ALA A 391 -2.69 -9.73 20.42
N GLN A 392 -2.71 -10.20 19.17
CA GLN A 392 -3.68 -9.74 18.19
C GLN A 392 -5.09 -10.21 18.56
N GLN A 393 -6.07 -9.31 18.45
CA GLN A 393 -7.49 -9.67 18.54
C GLN A 393 -7.93 -10.34 17.24
N LYS A 394 -8.66 -11.45 17.38
CA LYS A 394 -9.13 -12.27 16.24
C LYS A 394 -10.64 -12.36 16.27
N GLY A 395 -11.25 -12.42 15.09
CA GLY A 395 -12.67 -12.72 14.96
C GLY A 395 -12.97 -14.11 15.52
N ALA A 396 -14.15 -14.30 16.12
CA ALA A 396 -14.58 -15.63 16.51
C ALA A 396 -14.77 -16.49 15.26
N LEU A 397 -14.20 -17.69 15.26
CA LEU A 397 -14.37 -18.67 14.19
C LEU A 397 -15.50 -19.63 14.55
N LEU A 398 -16.35 -19.96 13.58
CA LEU A 398 -17.28 -21.08 13.73
C LEU A 398 -16.49 -22.38 13.96
N PRO A 399 -16.86 -23.20 14.96
CA PRO A 399 -16.26 -24.52 15.17
C PRO A 399 -16.42 -25.41 13.93
N PRO A 400 -15.43 -26.25 13.55
CA PRO A 400 -15.49 -27.07 12.34
C PRO A 400 -16.75 -27.94 12.18
N ASP A 401 -17.27 -28.48 13.28
CA ASP A 401 -18.50 -29.28 13.32
C ASP A 401 -19.77 -28.47 13.00
N GLN A 402 -19.72 -27.14 13.10
CA GLN A 402 -20.80 -26.22 12.77
C GLN A 402 -20.67 -25.61 11.36
N ARG A 403 -19.60 -25.94 10.61
CA ARG A 403 -19.33 -25.41 9.26
C ARG A 403 -20.04 -26.18 8.14
N GLY A 404 -21.14 -26.87 8.45
CA GLY A 404 -21.90 -27.65 7.48
C GLY A 404 -22.70 -26.80 6.47
N GLY A 405 -22.98 -25.55 6.81
CA GLY A 405 -23.71 -24.60 5.98
C GLY A 405 -22.83 -23.55 5.30
N PHE A 406 -23.49 -22.55 4.73
CA PHE A 406 -22.86 -21.38 4.11
C PHE A 406 -22.79 -20.17 5.05
N ASP A 407 -23.01 -20.38 6.35
CA ASP A 407 -22.83 -19.36 7.37
C ASP A 407 -21.40 -18.83 7.38
N LEU A 408 -21.27 -17.55 7.69
CA LEU A 408 -20.00 -16.86 7.71
C LEU A 408 -19.07 -17.46 8.78
N VAL A 409 -17.90 -17.94 8.34
CA VAL A 409 -16.99 -18.70 9.22
C VAL A 409 -16.25 -17.81 10.20
N GLU A 410 -15.77 -16.64 9.76
CA GLU A 410 -15.12 -15.66 10.62
C GLU A 410 -16.11 -14.54 10.97
N ALA A 411 -16.40 -14.37 12.25
CA ALA A 411 -17.23 -13.28 12.75
C ALA A 411 -16.48 -11.94 12.72
N THR A 412 -17.23 -10.85 12.57
CA THR A 412 -16.69 -9.50 12.76
C THR A 412 -16.27 -9.34 14.21
N LEU A 413 -15.19 -8.59 14.46
CA LEU A 413 -14.81 -8.22 15.82
C LEU A 413 -15.98 -7.57 16.57
N THR A 414 -16.11 -7.86 17.86
CA THR A 414 -16.96 -7.07 18.74
C THR A 414 -16.40 -5.64 18.84
N GLU A 415 -17.23 -4.69 19.26
CA GLU A 415 -16.77 -3.30 19.45
C GLU A 415 -15.60 -3.22 20.45
N GLU A 416 -15.70 -3.95 21.56
CA GLU A 416 -14.62 -4.05 22.55
C GLU A 416 -13.33 -4.59 21.94
N ALA A 417 -13.40 -5.71 21.20
CA ALA A 417 -12.24 -6.30 20.56
C ALA A 417 -11.67 -5.41 19.44
N ALA A 418 -12.52 -4.72 18.68
CA ALA A 418 -12.10 -3.79 17.65
C ALA A 418 -11.39 -2.56 18.26
N LEU A 419 -11.89 -2.00 19.35
CA LEU A 419 -11.23 -0.91 20.07
C LEU A 419 -9.90 -1.36 20.68
N ALA A 420 -9.86 -2.55 21.30
CA ALA A 420 -8.62 -3.13 21.83
C ALA A 420 -7.58 -3.36 20.72
N GLU A 421 -8.00 -3.84 19.55
CA GLU A 421 -7.13 -4.05 18.40
C GLU A 421 -6.66 -2.74 17.78
N ALA A 422 -7.54 -1.75 17.66
CA ALA A 422 -7.18 -0.42 17.17
C ALA A 422 -6.17 0.25 18.13
N ALA A 423 -6.32 0.06 19.44
CA ALA A 423 -5.41 0.56 20.46
C ALA A 423 -4.01 -0.07 20.37
N ARG A 424 -3.84 -1.21 19.68
CA ARG A 424 -2.51 -1.75 19.37
C ARG A 424 -1.79 -0.90 18.32
N CYS A 425 -2.47 -0.15 17.47
CA CYS A 425 -1.83 0.60 16.38
C CYS A 425 -0.73 1.56 16.90
N MET A 426 0.44 1.49 16.28
CA MET A 426 1.62 2.30 16.64
C MET A 426 1.54 3.73 16.09
N GLN A 427 0.47 4.09 15.38
CA GLN A 427 0.22 5.42 14.80
C GLN A 427 1.39 5.94 13.92
N CYS A 428 2.13 5.06 13.25
CA CYS A 428 3.32 5.44 12.50
C CYS A 428 3.02 6.36 11.29
N SER A 429 1.80 6.32 10.75
CA SER A 429 1.34 7.24 9.70
C SER A 429 0.97 8.63 10.23
N THR A 430 0.70 8.73 11.53
CA THR A 430 0.25 9.96 12.19
C THR A 430 1.42 10.67 12.89
N LEU A 431 2.32 9.89 13.50
CA LEU A 431 3.49 10.39 14.23
C LEU A 431 4.77 9.65 13.81
N CYS A 432 5.61 10.36 13.06
CA CYS A 432 6.92 9.88 12.62
C CYS A 432 8.01 10.19 13.66
N ASP A 433 8.20 9.30 14.63
CA ASP A 433 9.28 9.40 15.63
C ASP A 433 9.79 8.04 16.13
N LYS A 434 9.44 6.96 15.43
CA LYS A 434 9.82 5.61 15.85
C LYS A 434 11.33 5.38 15.89
N CYS A 435 12.08 6.03 14.99
CA CYS A 435 13.54 5.99 14.96
C CYS A 435 14.20 6.56 16.23
N VAL A 436 13.51 7.46 16.94
CA VAL A 436 13.95 8.01 18.23
C VAL A 436 13.82 6.95 19.33
N GLU A 437 12.69 6.25 19.35
CA GLU A 437 12.37 5.27 20.40
C GLU A 437 13.20 3.98 20.30
N VAL A 438 13.46 3.53 19.08
CA VAL A 438 14.18 2.27 18.82
C VAL A 438 15.70 2.44 18.76
N CYS A 439 16.21 3.67 18.82
CA CYS A 439 17.64 3.92 18.77
C CYS A 439 18.28 3.55 20.12
N PRO A 440 19.12 2.50 20.18
CA PRO A 440 19.73 2.07 21.44
C PRO A 440 20.69 3.13 22.00
N ASN A 441 21.30 3.92 21.13
CA ASN A 441 22.28 4.94 21.53
C ASN A 441 21.65 6.32 21.73
N ARG A 442 20.33 6.47 21.51
CA ARG A 442 19.62 7.75 21.55
C ARG A 442 20.20 8.81 20.62
N ALA A 443 20.71 8.41 19.46
CA ALA A 443 21.27 9.31 18.44
C ALA A 443 20.18 10.11 17.69
N ASN A 444 18.95 9.59 17.58
CA ASN A 444 17.85 10.33 16.93
C ASN A 444 17.08 11.16 17.96
N TYR A 445 16.81 12.44 17.65
CA TYR A 445 16.01 13.33 18.49
C TYR A 445 14.87 13.96 17.69
N THR A 446 13.71 14.11 18.32
CA THR A 446 12.59 14.89 17.75
C THR A 446 12.66 16.33 18.23
N PHE A 447 12.45 17.27 17.32
CA PHE A 447 12.26 18.68 17.63
C PHE A 447 10.97 19.21 17.00
N ALA A 448 10.40 20.25 17.60
CA ALA A 448 9.20 20.89 17.10
C ALA A 448 9.57 22.06 16.18
N VAL A 449 8.86 22.17 15.06
CA VAL A 449 8.95 23.28 14.11
C VAL A 449 7.55 23.81 13.91
N LEU A 450 7.38 25.14 13.98
CA LEU A 450 6.11 25.74 13.57
C LEU A 450 6.02 25.66 12.04
N PRO A 451 4.85 25.33 11.46
CA PRO A 451 4.69 25.35 10.02
C PRO A 451 5.14 26.69 9.46
N VAL A 452 6.01 26.66 8.47
CA VAL A 452 6.60 27.86 7.88
C VAL A 452 6.48 27.80 6.37
N SER A 453 6.13 28.93 5.77
CA SER A 453 6.14 29.16 4.31
C SER A 453 6.85 30.48 4.04
N LEU A 454 8.02 30.42 3.41
CA LEU A 454 8.86 31.58 3.08
C LEU A 454 8.95 31.72 1.57
N THR A 455 8.82 32.94 1.06
CA THR A 455 9.20 33.27 -0.32
C THR A 455 10.65 33.73 -0.30
N LEU A 456 11.52 32.95 -0.92
CA LEU A 456 12.97 33.13 -0.90
C LEU A 456 13.45 33.60 -2.27
N PRO A 457 14.40 34.55 -2.34
CA PRO A 457 14.97 34.97 -3.61
C PRO A 457 15.83 33.85 -4.22
N VAL A 458 15.93 33.87 -5.55
CA VAL A 458 16.89 33.10 -6.34
C VAL A 458 17.92 34.06 -6.89
N VAL A 459 19.20 33.76 -6.64
CA VAL A 459 20.32 34.58 -7.13
C VAL A 459 20.86 33.94 -8.41
N SER A 460 21.10 34.71 -9.45
CA SER A 460 21.79 34.24 -10.67
C SER A 460 23.15 34.90 -10.79
N CYS A 461 24.12 34.14 -11.29
CA CYS A 461 25.40 34.67 -11.76
C CYS A 461 25.45 34.57 -13.30
N GLN A 462 25.72 35.69 -13.96
CA GLN A 462 25.97 35.79 -15.41
C GLN A 462 27.13 36.75 -15.65
N GLU A 463 28.15 36.33 -16.40
CA GLU A 463 29.31 37.16 -16.73
C GLU A 463 29.98 37.76 -15.46
N GLY A 464 30.06 36.96 -14.39
CA GLY A 464 30.65 37.38 -13.11
C GLY A 464 29.81 38.39 -12.32
N ARG A 465 28.53 38.61 -12.68
CA ARG A 465 27.62 39.52 -11.97
C ARG A 465 26.50 38.76 -11.28
N LEU A 466 26.33 39.00 -9.98
CA LEU A 466 25.23 38.49 -9.17
C LEU A 466 24.00 39.40 -9.25
N ALA A 467 22.83 38.82 -9.44
CA ALA A 467 21.54 39.51 -9.39
C ALA A 467 20.44 38.59 -8.84
N VAL A 468 19.46 39.17 -8.14
CA VAL A 468 18.23 38.42 -7.82
C VAL A 468 17.41 38.27 -9.10
N SER A 469 17.08 37.03 -9.45
CA SER A 469 16.49 36.65 -10.75
C SER A 469 15.11 36.01 -10.65
N GLY A 470 14.65 35.69 -9.44
CA GLY A 470 13.34 35.10 -9.21
C GLY A 470 13.09 34.82 -7.74
N GLU A 471 12.01 34.08 -7.47
CA GLU A 471 11.60 33.68 -6.13
C GLU A 471 11.20 32.19 -6.12
N GLN A 472 11.38 31.54 -4.98
CA GLN A 472 11.00 30.15 -4.72
C GLN A 472 10.34 30.06 -3.34
N VAL A 473 9.39 29.13 -3.18
CA VAL A 473 8.71 28.93 -1.90
C VAL A 473 9.40 27.80 -1.14
N PHE A 474 9.80 28.08 0.11
CA PHE A 474 10.26 27.10 1.08
C PHE A 474 9.14 26.80 2.06
N THR A 475 8.72 25.54 2.17
CA THR A 475 7.67 25.12 3.09
C THR A 475 8.13 24.00 4.01
N VAL A 476 7.86 24.15 5.30
CA VAL A 476 7.89 23.05 6.28
C VAL A 476 6.49 22.92 6.85
N GLU A 477 5.78 21.86 6.50
CA GLU A 477 4.39 21.65 6.95
C GLU A 477 4.34 20.75 8.19
N GLN A 478 5.19 19.73 8.25
CA GLN A 478 5.23 18.78 9.36
C GLN A 478 5.89 19.42 10.59
N THR A 479 5.13 19.48 11.68
CA THR A 479 5.55 20.18 12.91
C THR A 479 6.57 19.43 13.75
N ARG A 480 6.80 18.15 13.49
CA ARG A 480 7.76 17.32 14.24
C ARG A 480 8.80 16.78 13.28
N GLN A 481 10.03 17.21 13.47
CA GLN A 481 11.18 16.85 12.65
C GLN A 481 12.17 16.02 13.47
N ILE A 482 13.03 15.29 12.78
CA ILE A 482 14.04 14.42 13.38
C ILE A 482 15.41 14.95 12.98
N ILE A 483 16.31 15.05 13.97
CA ILE A 483 17.74 15.29 13.77
C ILE A 483 18.51 14.09 14.31
N HIS A 484 19.58 13.71 13.62
CA HIS A 484 20.47 12.62 13.99
C HIS A 484 21.75 13.20 14.57
N VAL A 485 22.09 12.88 15.81
CA VAL A 485 23.39 13.23 16.42
C VAL A 485 24.36 12.10 16.13
N ASP A 486 25.25 12.36 15.19
CA ASP A 486 26.05 11.31 14.56
C ASP A 486 27.08 10.70 15.51
N ASP A 487 27.66 11.52 16.38
CA ASP A 487 28.66 11.10 17.38
C ASP A 487 28.12 10.07 18.39
N PHE A 488 26.78 9.94 18.51
CA PHE A 488 26.15 8.91 19.33
C PHE A 488 25.84 7.64 18.52
N CYS A 489 25.88 7.69 17.20
CA CYS A 489 25.55 6.58 16.34
C CYS A 489 26.69 5.55 16.26
N ASN A 490 26.33 4.27 16.19
CA ASN A 490 27.24 3.19 15.87
C ASN A 490 26.77 2.41 14.63
N GLU A 491 25.87 3.03 13.84
CA GLU A 491 25.31 2.48 12.61
C GLU A 491 24.66 1.09 12.74
N CYS A 492 24.12 0.74 13.92
CA CYS A 492 23.46 -0.56 14.13
C CYS A 492 22.26 -0.84 13.20
N GLY A 493 21.75 0.17 12.48
CA GLY A 493 20.67 0.02 11.50
C GLY A 493 19.27 -0.12 12.08
N ASN A 494 19.08 -0.12 13.41
CA ASN A 494 17.75 -0.23 14.04
C ASN A 494 16.77 0.80 13.49
N CYS A 495 17.16 2.08 13.41
CA CYS A 495 16.26 3.11 12.91
C CYS A 495 15.82 2.89 11.46
N ALA A 496 16.61 2.19 10.63
CA ALA A 496 16.22 1.80 9.28
C ALA A 496 15.24 0.62 9.29
N THR A 497 15.52 -0.43 10.06
CA THR A 497 14.63 -1.62 10.20
C THR A 497 13.21 -1.25 10.65
N PHE A 498 13.10 -0.24 11.51
CA PHE A 498 11.81 0.23 12.03
C PHE A 498 11.23 1.44 11.27
N CYS A 499 11.90 1.94 10.23
CA CYS A 499 11.40 3.06 9.45
C CYS A 499 10.18 2.64 8.62
N VAL A 500 9.06 3.35 8.78
CA VAL A 500 7.83 3.06 8.02
C VAL A 500 7.80 3.64 6.61
N HIS A 501 8.79 4.48 6.30
CA HIS A 501 8.95 5.13 5.00
C HIS A 501 10.10 4.51 4.19
N ASP A 502 10.61 3.35 4.61
CA ASP A 502 11.76 2.66 3.97
C ASP A 502 13.04 3.50 3.88
N GLY A 503 13.16 4.51 4.76
CA GLY A 503 14.36 5.35 4.90
C GLY A 503 15.38 4.77 5.87
N LYS A 504 16.58 5.34 5.86
CA LYS A 504 17.68 5.12 6.79
C LYS A 504 17.88 6.40 7.62
N PRO A 505 17.15 6.60 8.74
CA PRO A 505 17.19 7.87 9.47
C PRO A 505 18.57 8.33 9.91
N TYR A 506 19.50 7.41 10.17
CA TYR A 506 20.90 7.73 10.49
C TYR A 506 21.70 8.33 9.34
N LEU A 507 21.25 8.17 8.09
CA LEU A 507 21.86 8.76 6.90
C LEU A 507 21.00 9.86 6.29
N ASP A 508 19.67 9.68 6.30
CA ASP A 508 18.74 10.51 5.53
C ASP A 508 18.25 11.75 6.30
N LYS A 509 18.32 11.74 7.65
CA LYS A 509 17.95 12.90 8.47
C LYS A 509 19.15 13.82 8.64
N PRO A 510 18.96 15.13 8.89
CA PRO A 510 20.08 16.03 9.14
C PRO A 510 21.02 15.46 10.21
N ARG A 511 22.29 15.24 9.86
CA ARG A 511 23.30 14.67 10.76
C ARG A 511 24.06 15.81 11.44
N LEU A 512 23.85 15.98 12.73
CA LEU A 512 24.57 16.90 13.59
C LEU A 512 25.81 16.22 14.15
N PHE A 513 26.95 16.87 13.96
CA PHE A 513 28.24 16.48 14.52
C PHE A 513 28.58 17.37 15.72
N LEU A 514 29.15 16.78 16.76
CA LEU A 514 29.63 17.49 17.95
C LEU A 514 31.13 17.77 17.86
N GLU A 515 31.89 16.91 17.20
CA GLU A 515 33.32 17.09 16.93
C GLU A 515 33.57 17.65 15.52
N GLU A 516 34.36 18.73 15.42
CA GLU A 516 34.66 19.36 14.13
C GLU A 516 35.49 18.44 13.21
N SER A 517 36.33 17.58 13.79
CA SER A 517 37.12 16.61 13.03
C SER A 517 36.26 15.60 12.28
N ASP A 518 35.12 15.23 12.87
CA ASP A 518 34.24 14.19 12.33
C ASP A 518 33.35 14.81 11.26
N PHE A 519 32.81 16.00 11.53
CA PHE A 519 32.14 16.83 10.52
C PHE A 519 33.00 17.00 9.25
N LYS A 520 34.29 17.30 9.38
CA LYS A 520 35.19 17.52 8.23
C LYS A 520 35.46 16.27 7.40
N GLN A 521 35.26 15.08 7.94
CA GLN A 521 35.44 13.81 7.23
C GLN A 521 34.25 13.46 6.33
N GLU A 522 33.10 14.09 6.53
CA GLU A 522 31.90 13.82 5.78
C GLU A 522 31.82 14.63 4.48
N ASP A 523 31.28 14.01 3.45
CA ASP A 523 31.06 14.67 2.16
C ASP A 523 29.64 15.24 2.02
N ASP A 524 28.67 14.72 2.76
CA ASP A 524 27.26 15.05 2.55
C ASP A 524 26.41 14.98 3.82
N ASN A 525 25.30 15.72 3.80
CA ASN A 525 24.27 15.79 4.84
C ASN A 525 24.83 15.96 6.28
N ALA A 526 25.92 16.69 6.42
CA ALA A 526 26.58 16.92 7.70
C ALA A 526 26.41 18.36 8.16
N PHE A 527 26.11 18.54 9.44
CA PHE A 527 25.88 19.83 10.08
C PHE A 527 26.74 19.97 11.33
N TYR A 528 27.32 21.15 11.53
CA TYR A 528 28.10 21.48 12.71
C TYR A 528 27.70 22.86 13.23
N VAL A 529 27.53 23.01 14.54
CA VAL A 529 27.05 24.27 15.15
C VAL A 529 28.09 24.83 16.10
N GLU A 530 28.30 26.13 16.02
CA GLU A 530 29.25 26.88 16.84
C GLU A 530 28.59 28.14 17.42
N ARG A 531 29.07 28.60 18.57
CA ARG A 531 28.64 29.83 19.22
C ARG A 531 29.83 30.69 19.62
N ASP A 532 29.74 31.98 19.32
CA ASP A 532 30.72 33.00 19.74
C ASP A 532 30.03 34.20 20.44
N GLU A 533 30.78 35.29 20.65
CA GLU A 533 30.25 36.52 21.24
C GLU A 533 29.26 37.26 20.33
N ARG A 534 29.29 37.02 19.01
CA ARG A 534 28.47 37.70 17.99
C ARG A 534 27.14 36.97 17.77
N GLY A 535 27.14 35.64 17.87
CA GLY A 535 25.93 34.84 17.74
C GLY A 535 26.19 33.36 17.55
N TRP A 536 25.38 32.76 16.69
CA TRP A 536 25.41 31.34 16.38
C TRP A 536 25.77 31.15 14.93
N SER A 537 26.51 30.09 14.62
CA SER A 537 26.72 29.67 13.24
C SER A 537 26.43 28.19 13.07
N ILE A 538 25.89 27.83 11.91
CA ILE A 538 25.71 26.46 11.46
C ILE A 538 26.47 26.29 10.15
N ARG A 539 27.25 25.22 10.07
CA ARG A 539 28.00 24.81 8.89
C ARG A 539 27.35 23.57 8.32
N ARG A 540 27.29 23.46 6.99
CA ARG A 540 26.76 22.32 6.24
C ARG A 540 27.82 21.83 5.27
N ARG A 541 28.00 20.51 5.16
CA ARG A 541 28.75 19.87 4.08
C ARG A 541 27.81 19.10 3.15
N GLU A 542 27.99 19.33 1.85
CA GLU A 542 27.23 18.71 0.76
C GLU A 542 28.10 18.62 -0.49
N GLY A 543 28.21 17.45 -1.11
CA GLY A 543 29.09 17.22 -2.25
C GLY A 543 30.57 17.55 -1.99
N GLY A 544 31.05 17.36 -0.76
CA GLY A 544 32.43 17.66 -0.31
C GLY A 544 32.69 19.14 -0.03
N LYS A 545 31.69 20.00 -0.23
CA LYS A 545 31.77 21.46 -0.18
C LYS A 545 31.12 21.98 1.10
N GLU A 546 31.66 23.07 1.63
CA GLU A 546 31.20 23.63 2.90
C GLU A 546 30.47 24.97 2.69
N SER A 547 29.36 25.13 3.40
CA SER A 547 28.68 26.41 3.55
C SER A 547 28.49 26.74 5.03
N ARG A 548 28.43 28.03 5.35
CA ARG A 548 28.21 28.55 6.70
C ARG A 548 27.08 29.57 6.68
N LEU A 549 26.18 29.43 7.65
CA LEU A 549 25.15 30.41 7.97
C LEU A 549 25.42 30.95 9.37
N SER A 550 25.53 32.26 9.52
CA SER A 550 25.76 32.96 10.79
C SER A 550 24.53 33.79 11.14
N VAL A 551 24.07 33.71 12.39
CA VAL A 551 22.88 34.40 12.90
C VAL A 551 23.24 35.17 14.17
N GLU A 552 23.03 36.49 14.15
CA GLU A 552 23.30 37.36 15.29
C GLU A 552 22.35 37.08 16.47
N SER A 553 22.86 37.23 17.70
CA SER A 553 22.12 36.92 18.94
C SER A 553 20.76 37.63 19.08
N GLY A 554 20.61 38.83 18.49
CA GLY A 554 19.38 39.63 18.53
C GLY A 554 18.25 39.14 17.61
N VAL A 555 18.55 38.29 16.63
CA VAL A 555 17.60 37.83 15.59
C VAL A 555 16.95 36.47 15.95
N LEU A 556 17.53 35.74 16.91
CA LEU A 556 17.07 34.43 17.36
C LEU A 556 15.78 34.43 18.20
N SER A 557 15.36 35.60 18.71
CA SER A 557 14.21 35.77 19.59
C SER A 557 12.87 35.98 18.86
N LEU A 558 12.87 36.07 17.54
CA LEU A 558 11.64 36.21 16.75
C LEU A 558 11.09 34.81 16.41
N PRO A 559 9.83 34.49 16.78
CA PRO A 559 9.15 33.38 16.14
C PRO A 559 9.06 33.68 14.64
N VAL A 560 9.17 32.66 13.79
CA VAL A 560 8.94 32.75 12.34
C VAL A 560 7.44 32.98 12.06
N LEU A 561 6.87 33.99 12.71
CA LEU A 561 5.50 34.43 12.54
C LEU A 561 5.55 35.66 11.65
N SER A 562 5.00 35.49 10.45
CA SER A 562 4.41 36.52 9.60
C SER A 562 5.07 37.89 9.69
N VAL A 563 5.79 38.29 8.64
CA VAL A 563 6.08 39.69 8.38
C VAL A 563 4.73 40.40 8.28
N ALA A 564 4.27 40.99 9.39
CA ALA A 564 3.15 41.89 9.37
C ALA A 564 3.57 43.07 8.49
N GLU A 565 2.77 43.38 7.48
CA GLU A 565 2.94 44.57 6.66
C GLU A 565 3.04 45.80 7.58
N GLY A 566 4.24 46.34 7.78
CA GLY A 566 4.40 47.62 8.48
C GLY A 566 5.63 47.85 9.35
N SER A 567 6.52 46.88 9.62
CA SER A 567 7.74 47.15 10.38
C SER A 567 8.89 47.63 9.47
N LYS A 568 9.07 48.95 9.40
CA LYS A 568 10.25 49.57 8.79
C LYS A 568 11.50 49.35 9.67
N GLY A 569 12.49 48.65 9.12
CA GLY A 569 13.91 48.84 9.40
C GLY A 569 14.46 48.27 10.70
N SER A 570 14.87 47.00 10.68
CA SER A 570 16.07 46.55 11.41
C SER A 570 17.05 45.96 10.40
N THR A 571 18.13 46.69 10.13
CA THR A 571 19.24 46.25 9.29
C THR A 571 20.03 45.15 10.01
N GLY A 572 20.24 44.02 9.34
CA GLY A 572 21.22 43.00 9.71
C GLY A 572 20.74 41.84 10.57
N GLY A 573 21.21 40.64 10.22
CA GLY A 573 21.48 39.61 11.22
C GLY A 573 21.66 38.18 10.72
N ILE A 574 21.52 37.91 9.42
CA ILE A 574 21.85 36.59 8.83
C ILE A 574 22.96 36.77 7.78
N GLY A 575 24.11 36.14 7.99
CA GLY A 575 25.17 36.02 7.00
C GLY A 575 25.18 34.62 6.42
N PHE A 576 25.37 34.49 5.11
CA PHE A 576 25.61 33.21 4.44
C PHE A 576 26.91 33.27 3.65
N GLU A 577 27.71 32.21 3.71
CA GLU A 577 28.88 32.07 2.88
C GLU A 577 29.08 30.63 2.39
N ASN A 578 29.56 30.47 1.17
CA ASN A 578 30.12 29.23 0.66
C ASN A 578 31.37 29.56 -0.19
N GLU A 579 31.83 28.61 -0.99
CA GLU A 579 32.92 28.79 -1.95
C GLU A 579 32.60 29.78 -3.10
N LEU A 580 31.32 29.89 -3.49
CA LEU A 580 30.88 30.66 -4.65
C LEU A 580 30.64 32.13 -4.29
N LEU A 581 30.05 32.39 -3.12
CA LEU A 581 29.56 33.72 -2.75
C LEU A 581 29.45 33.93 -1.24
N THR A 582 29.34 35.20 -0.86
CA THR A 582 28.94 35.66 0.49
C THR A 582 27.69 36.54 0.36
N MET A 583 26.76 36.45 1.31
CA MET A 583 25.55 37.28 1.35
C MET A 583 25.25 37.77 2.77
N ALA A 584 24.74 39.01 2.85
CA ALA A 584 24.00 39.48 4.00
C ALA A 584 22.50 39.43 3.68
N ILE A 585 21.74 38.80 4.56
CA ILE A 585 20.31 38.55 4.40
C ILE A 585 19.58 39.16 5.60
N SER A 586 18.49 39.86 5.33
CA SER A 586 17.60 40.40 6.36
C SER A 586 16.78 39.28 7.02
N SER A 587 16.13 39.59 8.15
CA SER A 587 15.24 38.65 8.85
C SER A 587 13.99 38.25 8.05
N ASP A 588 13.60 39.04 7.05
CA ASP A 588 12.53 38.74 6.08
C ASP A 588 13.05 38.11 4.77
N TRP A 589 14.26 37.54 4.78
CA TRP A 589 14.86 36.79 3.67
C TRP A 589 15.18 37.60 2.40
N ARG A 590 15.35 38.92 2.51
CA ARG A 590 15.82 39.77 1.40
C ARG A 590 17.34 39.81 1.38
N VAL A 591 17.92 39.72 0.18
CA VAL A 591 19.37 39.90 -0.01
C VAL A 591 19.70 41.39 0.13
N GLU A 592 20.43 41.75 1.18
CA GLU A 592 20.89 43.12 1.42
C GLU A 592 22.19 43.40 0.66
N THR A 593 23.15 42.47 0.72
CA THR A 593 24.41 42.52 -0.02
C THR A 593 24.81 41.11 -0.46
N MET A 594 25.51 41.01 -1.60
CA MET A 594 26.09 39.77 -2.09
C MET A 594 27.41 40.03 -2.80
N GLU A 595 28.39 39.16 -2.59
CA GLU A 595 29.73 39.23 -3.16
C GLU A 595 30.10 37.88 -3.76
N LEU A 596 30.64 37.89 -4.98
CA LEU A 596 31.12 36.70 -5.67
C LEU A 596 32.53 36.35 -5.20
N LYS A 597 32.76 35.09 -4.83
CA LYS A 597 34.08 34.54 -4.45
C LYS A 597 34.72 33.78 -5.60
N GLU A 598 33.95 32.92 -6.26
CA GLU A 598 34.38 32.11 -7.40
C GLU A 598 33.35 32.21 -8.53
N GLU A 599 33.82 32.29 -9.77
CA GLU A 599 32.92 32.38 -10.93
C GLU A 599 32.09 31.10 -11.10
N PHE A 600 30.78 31.26 -11.21
CA PHE A 600 29.87 30.20 -11.63
C PHE A 600 28.83 30.77 -12.59
N GLU A 601 28.23 29.92 -13.39
CA GLU A 601 27.13 30.27 -14.29
C GLU A 601 25.86 29.53 -13.85
N GLY A 602 24.74 30.25 -13.75
CA GLY A 602 23.45 29.69 -13.35
C GLY A 602 22.86 30.30 -12.08
N SER A 603 21.98 29.56 -11.43
CA SER A 603 21.21 30.03 -10.27
C SER A 603 21.62 29.37 -8.96
N PHE A 604 21.72 30.17 -7.90
CA PHE A 604 21.86 29.78 -6.51
C PHE A 604 20.53 29.99 -5.77
N SER A 605 20.06 28.96 -5.09
CA SER A 605 18.80 28.97 -4.33
C SER A 605 19.06 29.20 -2.84
N LEU A 606 18.25 30.06 -2.20
CA LEU A 606 18.28 30.26 -0.76
C LEU A 606 17.56 29.16 0.06
N LEU A 607 17.08 28.09 -0.60
CA LEU A 607 16.46 26.95 0.10
C LEU A 607 17.41 26.30 1.13
N GLY A 608 18.67 26.06 0.76
CA GLY A 608 19.68 25.49 1.66
C GLY A 608 19.94 26.38 2.90
N PRO A 609 20.22 27.68 2.73
CA PRO A 609 20.29 28.63 3.84
C PRO A 609 19.04 28.63 4.75
N ALA A 610 17.83 28.56 4.18
CA ALA A 610 16.59 28.49 4.95
C ALA A 610 16.44 27.21 5.77
N GLU A 611 16.79 26.07 5.18
CA GLU A 611 16.86 24.80 5.88
C GLU A 611 17.85 24.84 7.04
N MET A 612 19.08 25.33 6.80
CA MET A 612 20.10 25.52 7.84
C MET A 612 19.60 26.40 8.98
N HIS A 613 18.88 27.49 8.67
CA HIS A 613 18.29 28.36 9.68
C HIS A 613 17.26 27.62 10.54
N VAL A 614 16.36 26.84 9.94
CA VAL A 614 15.36 26.04 10.67
C VAL A 614 16.03 25.01 11.58
N ILE A 615 17.05 24.31 11.08
CA ILE A 615 17.82 23.33 11.86
C ILE A 615 18.55 24.01 13.03
N LEU A 616 19.18 25.15 12.80
CA LEU A 616 19.87 25.91 13.85
C LEU A 616 18.90 26.34 14.96
N GLN A 617 17.75 26.89 14.60
CA GLN A 617 16.71 27.27 15.56
C GLN A 617 16.24 26.07 16.39
N ALA A 618 16.08 24.92 15.75
CA ALA A 618 15.69 23.69 16.42
C ALA A 618 16.74 23.21 17.42
N ILE A 619 18.02 23.19 17.04
CA ILE A 619 19.13 22.80 17.91
C ILE A 619 19.19 23.73 19.14
N ILE A 620 19.12 25.05 18.93
CA ILE A 620 19.21 26.04 20.00
C ILE A 620 18.05 25.89 20.99
N ARG A 621 16.83 25.65 20.51
CA ARG A 621 15.62 25.55 21.36
C ARG A 621 15.46 24.21 22.05
N HIS A 622 15.77 23.11 21.36
CA HIS A 622 15.40 21.77 21.82
C HIS A 622 16.59 20.91 22.23
N LEU A 623 17.80 21.24 21.79
CA LEU A 623 19.02 20.47 22.03
C LEU A 623 20.09 21.27 22.79
N SER A 624 19.67 22.24 23.61
CA SER A 624 20.57 23.09 24.41
C SER A 624 21.39 22.33 25.46
N PHE A 625 21.10 21.05 25.70
CA PHE A 625 21.87 20.17 26.58
C PHE A 625 23.11 19.58 25.88
N LEU A 626 23.21 19.66 24.55
CA LEU A 626 24.38 19.20 23.81
C LEU A 626 25.57 20.14 24.06
N PRO A 627 26.80 19.62 24.11
CA PRO A 627 28.00 20.42 24.32
C PRO A 627 28.37 21.16 23.02
N ILE A 628 27.69 22.26 22.74
CA ILE A 628 27.95 23.06 21.53
C ILE A 628 29.27 23.83 21.69
N ALA A 629 30.09 23.81 20.63
CA ALA A 629 31.37 24.50 20.60
C ALA A 629 31.21 26.01 20.89
N CYS A 630 31.88 26.48 21.94
CA CYS A 630 31.89 27.87 22.37
C CYS A 630 33.27 28.48 22.17
N THR A 631 33.43 29.33 21.16
CA THR A 631 34.71 30.00 20.87
C THR A 631 34.72 31.41 21.47
N GLY A 632 35.70 31.71 22.32
CA GLY A 632 35.93 33.06 22.86
C GLY A 632 35.03 33.48 24.03
N LEU A 633 34.07 32.66 24.44
CA LEU A 633 33.25 32.90 25.64
C LEU A 633 34.06 32.53 26.90
N LYS A 634 34.40 33.52 27.74
CA LYS A 634 35.01 33.25 29.05
C LYS A 634 34.08 32.36 29.88
N GLU A 635 34.57 31.21 30.34
CA GLU A 635 33.90 30.38 31.33
C GLU A 635 33.50 31.22 32.55
N ARG A 636 32.21 31.56 32.67
CA ARG A 636 31.67 31.97 33.96
C ARG A 636 31.44 30.68 34.74
N GLY A 637 32.35 30.41 35.68
CA GLY A 637 32.28 29.25 36.55
C GLY A 637 30.87 29.06 37.11
N VAL A 638 30.37 27.84 36.94
CA VAL A 638 29.20 27.34 37.65
C VAL A 638 29.48 27.50 39.15
N PRO A 639 28.63 28.20 39.94
CA PRO A 639 28.75 28.14 41.39
C PRO A 639 28.50 26.69 41.78
N GLY A 640 29.53 26.04 42.33
CA GLY A 640 29.39 24.68 42.84
C GLY A 640 28.27 24.63 43.87
N GLN A 641 27.16 23.97 43.51
CA GLN A 641 26.29 23.36 44.50
C GLN A 641 27.09 22.19 45.10
N ARG A 642 27.81 22.48 46.18
CA ARG A 642 28.11 21.46 47.19
C ARG A 642 26.76 20.93 47.66
N ALA A 643 26.37 19.75 47.17
CA ALA A 643 25.38 18.94 47.83
C ALA A 643 25.98 18.51 49.18
N GLU A 644 25.58 19.19 50.25
CA GLU A 644 25.67 18.63 51.59
C GLU A 644 24.93 17.29 51.58
N ARG A 645 25.68 16.21 51.83
CA ARG A 645 25.10 14.93 52.22
C ARG A 645 24.52 15.12 53.61
N ASP A 646 23.21 15.30 53.69
CA ASP A 646 22.47 14.98 54.90
C ASP A 646 22.15 13.48 54.88
N GLU A 647 23.01 12.72 55.57
CA GLU A 647 22.65 11.42 56.13
C GLU A 647 21.69 11.66 57.31
N ASN A 648 20.38 11.47 57.11
CA ASN A 648 19.43 10.93 58.10
C ASN A 648 17.95 11.12 57.66
N ARG A 649 17.35 10.09 57.05
CA ARG A 649 16.15 9.36 57.53
C ARG A 649 15.59 8.43 56.46
#